data_AF-A0AAD7UK44-F1
#
_entry.id   AF-A0AAD7UK44-F1
#
_cell.length_a   1.000
_cell.length_b   1.000
_cell.length_c   1.000
_cell.angle_alpha   90.00
_cell.angle_beta   90.00
_cell.angle_gamma   90.00
#
_symmetry.space_group_name_H-M   'P 1'
#
loop_
_entity.id
_entity.type
_entity.pdbx_description
1 polymer ?
#
loop_
_entity_poly.entity_id
_entity_poly.type
_entity_poly.pdbx_seq_one_letter_code
_entity_poly.pdbx_strand_id
1 'polypeptide(L)'
;MGRRRVVVALISAVAGALQGRGVPPIQMVFVNPYLEARELYWISPGGEVSLMGSLAGSSGELSMTTYAGHEFGWRVALGANECSAEELEGRVVIDKRATRYVLGEKMETSVDESESFEPFECAFVNRSPRPMMVNETVVPPNGNTTVVVRRGETFDWTDAATGELLYRSVVERRGQTPQTFRVEDHTTLCSDATPPSLGRRRTTYADVTEGRDIDVDVLSEDPWIVLLRNWTSREECDDLERQALRTGLSGAQVFGATSIIADRRALSANLYWNERDDSDVANRLIRRAFDLARHQQGYDVVAGPAQEPLNFIQYAYAEEYRPHCDGVCRRKPYARGGRVATLIHYCKAPTLGGATVFPKLKLKVIPNDDDALLFAYKRPQDGYMDDGFTLHAGCLLKSGTKQIVTMWMREDVHPGEPCSAISTSRYWLRALAYRSRSAYVSDDPCQNQPAASVASVFLGRRVYVVADATSMTSTGAASKKDAAGNLGAAFPHQSLAEKFAEAGAYTEYGEDDVYGVGEGLQRLERDVASHWGCEAGLFCVSGVMAQLVALCAHRETTGRNVVVLHSTSHLLLHERDAVKVLCGFDVRVAGDASRPLSAADVVADYAVLAVIVECPHRELGGAARSLADFKAMREQCESHGVILHVDGARLWEASPYYETSITVFFNSIYVSFYKGLGASAGAMLLGPDDFVARCRPWLRRFGGNLHATAPYALSRARGFRLYKDDFDDRFAKLNDIVQALREARLVGSGKRLSLVPEEPQSAMIHFVVRESRRARL
;
A
#
# COMPACT_ATOMS: atom_id res chain seq x y z
N MET A 1 40.38 21.43 20.70
CA MET A 1 39.93 20.22 21.41
C MET A 1 38.88 20.65 22.45
N GLY A 2 37.84 19.86 22.66
CA GLY A 2 36.64 20.30 23.38
C GLY A 2 35.74 21.23 22.53
N ARG A 3 34.43 21.24 22.82
CA ARG A 3 33.41 22.17 22.28
C ARG A 3 33.38 22.36 20.74
N ARG A 4 33.68 21.31 19.96
CA ARG A 4 32.94 21.04 18.70
C ARG A 4 31.54 20.57 19.13
N ARG A 5 30.67 21.51 19.52
CA ARG A 5 29.53 22.00 18.71
C ARG A 5 28.51 20.87 18.48
N VAL A 6 27.78 20.40 19.49
CA VAL A 6 26.60 21.06 20.13
C VAL A 6 25.42 21.30 19.15
N VAL A 7 25.63 21.29 17.83
CA VAL A 7 24.60 21.61 16.83
C VAL A 7 23.56 20.49 16.65
N VAL A 8 23.97 19.23 16.80
CA VAL A 8 23.08 18.05 16.75
C VAL A 8 22.13 17.96 17.97
N ALA A 9 22.31 18.80 19.00
CA ALA A 9 21.76 18.55 20.33
C ALA A 9 20.32 19.07 20.58
N LEU A 10 19.74 19.86 19.68
CA LEU A 10 18.52 20.64 19.97
C LEU A 10 17.25 20.18 19.23
N ILE A 11 17.31 19.98 17.90
CA ILE A 11 16.12 19.97 17.03
C ILE A 11 15.24 18.71 17.15
N SER A 12 15.78 17.55 17.53
CA SER A 12 15.10 16.25 17.34
C SER A 12 14.33 15.71 18.56
N ALA A 13 14.00 16.51 19.58
CA ALA A 13 13.81 15.96 20.94
C ALA A 13 12.53 16.29 21.73
N VAL A 14 11.55 17.04 21.21
CA VAL A 14 10.26 17.35 21.89
C VAL A 14 8.97 17.44 21.08
N ALA A 15 8.83 18.28 20.04
CA ALA A 15 7.51 18.80 19.63
C ALA A 15 6.49 17.72 19.16
N GLY A 16 6.89 16.45 19.10
CA GLY A 16 5.99 15.30 19.31
C GLY A 16 5.37 15.22 20.71
N ALA A 17 5.20 16.35 21.41
CA ALA A 17 4.63 16.48 22.76
C ALA A 17 3.13 16.11 22.81
N LEU A 18 2.53 15.85 21.66
CA LEU A 18 1.19 15.30 21.44
C LEU A 18 1.09 13.93 22.13
N GLN A 19 0.57 13.86 23.35
CA GLN A 19 -0.87 13.75 23.61
C GLN A 19 -1.44 12.46 22.97
N GLY A 20 -1.91 11.45 23.69
CA GLY A 20 -2.04 11.32 25.15
C GLY A 20 -3.46 10.99 25.62
N ARG A 21 -4.39 10.71 24.70
CA ARG A 21 -5.70 10.10 24.96
C ARG A 21 -5.97 9.00 23.93
N GLY A 22 -6.91 8.08 24.22
CA GLY A 22 -7.33 6.99 23.32
C GLY A 22 -8.25 7.46 22.18
N VAL A 23 -7.94 8.60 21.59
CA VAL A 23 -8.65 9.24 20.48
C VAL A 23 -7.67 9.26 19.31
N PRO A 24 -8.06 8.83 18.09
CA PRO A 24 -7.15 8.88 16.95
C PRO A 24 -6.68 10.34 16.73
N PRO A 25 -5.39 10.57 16.39
CA PRO A 25 -4.90 11.89 16.06
C PRO A 25 -5.66 12.44 14.84
N ILE A 26 -6.21 13.63 15.01
CA ILE A 26 -7.05 14.31 14.05
C ILE A 26 -6.19 15.30 13.30
N GLN A 27 -5.97 15.07 12.01
CA GLN A 27 -5.41 16.12 11.16
C GLN A 27 -6.48 17.18 10.95
N MET A 28 -6.19 18.39 11.41
CA MET A 28 -7.15 19.46 11.58
C MET A 28 -6.61 20.73 10.95
N VAL A 29 -7.21 21.14 9.84
CA VAL A 29 -6.80 22.37 9.14
C VAL A 29 -7.66 23.54 9.57
N PHE A 30 -7.05 24.51 10.25
CA PHE A 30 -7.65 25.80 10.58
C PHE A 30 -7.42 26.77 9.43
N VAL A 31 -8.47 27.50 9.02
CA VAL A 31 -8.43 28.44 7.89
C VAL A 31 -8.85 29.83 8.36
N ASN A 32 -8.00 30.84 8.17
CA ASN A 32 -8.31 32.24 8.48
C ASN A 32 -9.04 32.93 7.31
N PRO A 33 -10.32 33.32 7.45
CA PRO A 33 -11.05 34.08 6.43
C PRO A 33 -10.83 35.61 6.53
N TYR A 34 -10.27 36.11 7.64
CA TYR A 34 -10.13 37.56 7.89
C TYR A 34 -8.90 38.12 7.17
N LEU A 35 -9.03 39.28 6.51
CA LEU A 35 -7.94 39.97 5.80
C LEU A 35 -6.70 40.26 6.67
N GLU A 36 -6.89 40.45 7.96
CA GLU A 36 -5.79 40.62 8.93
C GLU A 36 -5.23 39.25 9.36
N ALA A 37 -3.92 39.20 9.61
CA ALA A 37 -3.29 38.00 10.16
C ALA A 37 -3.87 37.70 11.55
N ARG A 38 -4.16 36.43 11.82
CA ARG A 38 -4.77 35.98 13.08
C ARG A 38 -3.83 35.04 13.83
N GLU A 39 -3.61 35.31 15.10
CA GLU A 39 -2.88 34.40 15.98
C GLU A 39 -3.85 33.31 16.48
N LEU A 40 -3.53 32.03 16.20
CA LEU A 40 -4.28 30.87 16.69
C LEU A 40 -3.65 30.35 17.97
N TYR A 41 -4.46 30.19 19.00
CA TYR A 41 -4.07 29.68 20.31
C TYR A 41 -4.74 28.34 20.58
N TRP A 42 -3.98 27.39 21.12
CA TRP A 42 -4.54 26.24 21.81
C TRP A 42 -4.92 26.66 23.23
N ILE A 43 -6.10 26.25 23.68
CA ILE A 43 -6.58 26.49 25.04
C ILE A 43 -6.43 25.19 25.81
N SER A 44 -5.60 25.21 26.85
CA SER A 44 -5.42 24.06 27.73
C SER A 44 -6.69 23.81 28.58
N PRO A 45 -6.91 22.57 29.08
CA PRO A 45 -8.02 22.29 30.00
C PRO A 45 -7.98 23.06 31.34
N GLY A 46 -6.92 23.82 31.62
CA GLY A 46 -6.80 24.73 32.76
C GLY A 46 -7.08 26.20 32.43
N GLY A 47 -7.39 26.54 31.18
CA GLY A 47 -7.64 27.91 30.72
C GLY A 47 -6.39 28.67 30.22
N GLU A 48 -5.18 28.17 30.51
CA GLU A 48 -3.94 28.74 29.92
C GLU A 48 -3.96 28.62 28.40
N VAL A 49 -3.59 29.68 27.69
CA VAL A 49 -3.54 29.72 26.21
C VAL A 49 -2.09 29.70 25.72
N SER A 50 -1.86 29.06 24.57
CA SER A 50 -0.53 28.93 23.96
C SER A 50 -0.60 29.18 22.46
N LEU A 51 0.23 30.10 21.97
CA LEU A 51 0.29 30.44 20.54
C LEU A 51 0.76 29.22 19.73
N MET A 52 -0.10 28.75 18.83
CA MET A 52 0.19 27.63 17.91
C MET A 52 0.75 28.13 16.57
N GLY A 53 0.47 29.38 16.21
CA GLY A 53 1.02 30.06 15.04
C GLY A 53 0.14 31.22 14.57
N SER A 54 0.71 32.08 13.75
CA SER A 54 -0.02 33.17 13.08
C SER A 54 -0.50 32.69 11.69
N LEU A 55 -1.81 32.61 11.49
CA LEU A 55 -2.41 32.46 10.18
C LEU A 55 -2.29 33.78 9.42
N ALA A 56 -1.73 33.77 8.21
CA ALA A 56 -1.71 34.94 7.34
C ALA A 56 -3.13 35.40 6.95
N GLY A 57 -3.26 36.63 6.45
CA GLY A 57 -4.55 37.23 6.08
C GLY A 57 -5.30 36.51 4.96
N SER A 58 -6.63 36.40 5.10
CA SER A 58 -7.67 35.94 4.17
C SER A 58 -7.56 34.53 3.56
N SER A 59 -6.39 33.90 3.61
CA SER A 59 -6.16 32.53 3.14
C SER A 59 -5.08 31.80 3.94
N GLY A 60 -4.74 32.28 5.15
CA GLY A 60 -3.79 31.60 6.01
C GLY A 60 -4.37 30.27 6.49
N GLU A 61 -3.73 29.16 6.15
CA GLU A 61 -4.09 27.83 6.67
C GLU A 61 -3.02 27.33 7.64
N LEU A 62 -3.46 26.85 8.80
CA LEU A 62 -2.61 26.19 9.79
C LEU A 62 -3.12 24.76 9.98
N SER A 63 -2.52 23.84 9.23
CA SER A 63 -2.72 22.41 9.39
C SER A 63 -1.98 21.92 10.62
N MET A 64 -2.68 21.28 11.56
CA MET A 64 -2.06 20.69 12.75
C MET A 64 -2.70 19.36 13.14
N THR A 65 -1.90 18.48 13.74
CA THR A 65 -2.40 17.27 14.36
C THR A 65 -2.90 17.58 15.78
N THR A 66 -4.19 17.36 16.02
CA THR A 66 -4.86 17.61 17.30
C THR A 66 -5.75 16.41 17.68
N TYR A 67 -6.62 16.56 18.68
CA TYR A 67 -7.44 15.47 19.20
C TYR A 67 -8.85 15.98 19.56
N ALA A 68 -9.84 15.09 19.51
CA ALA A 68 -11.21 15.42 19.91
C ALA A 68 -11.27 15.90 21.37
N GLY A 69 -12.06 16.94 21.61
CA GLY A 69 -12.14 17.61 22.91
C GLY A 69 -10.96 18.53 23.24
N HIS A 70 -10.08 18.84 22.29
CA HIS A 70 -9.20 20.01 22.40
C HIS A 70 -9.96 21.28 22.01
N GLU A 71 -9.65 22.40 22.67
CA GLU A 71 -10.22 23.73 22.41
C GLU A 71 -9.15 24.65 21.82
N PHE A 72 -9.55 25.49 20.85
CA PHE A 72 -8.69 26.48 20.19
C PHE A 72 -9.45 27.80 20.07
N GLY A 73 -8.73 28.92 20.04
CA GLY A 73 -9.30 30.25 19.80
C GLY A 73 -8.33 31.19 19.09
N TRP A 74 -8.79 32.38 18.68
CA TRP A 74 -8.02 33.28 17.81
C TRP A 74 -8.23 34.78 18.12
N ARG A 75 -7.28 35.62 17.71
CA ARG A 75 -7.37 37.10 17.72
C ARG A 75 -6.53 37.74 16.61
N VAL A 76 -6.60 39.07 16.41
CA VAL A 76 -5.64 39.84 15.57
C VAL A 76 -4.20 39.54 16.00
N ALA A 77 -3.29 39.35 15.05
CA ALA A 77 -1.87 39.24 15.34
C ALA A 77 -1.28 40.60 15.75
N LEU A 78 -0.92 40.74 17.04
CA LEU A 78 -0.45 42.02 17.61
C LEU A 78 1.06 42.09 17.85
N GLY A 79 1.76 40.95 17.83
CA GLY A 79 3.22 40.87 17.90
C GLY A 79 3.80 40.93 19.31
N ALA A 80 4.40 39.81 19.74
CA ALA A 80 5.35 39.71 20.85
C ALA A 80 4.88 40.15 22.26
N ASN A 81 3.58 40.23 22.52
CA ASN A 81 3.00 40.26 23.87
C ASN A 81 2.30 38.94 24.20
N GLU A 82 2.29 38.56 25.49
CA GLU A 82 1.52 37.42 25.99
C GLU A 82 0.01 37.64 25.75
N CYS A 83 -0.76 36.55 25.80
CA CYS A 83 -2.21 36.56 25.54
C CYS A 83 -2.92 35.83 26.67
N SER A 84 -4.07 36.36 27.09
CA SER A 84 -5.03 35.72 27.98
C SER A 84 -6.21 35.14 27.21
N ALA A 85 -6.93 34.20 27.81
CA ALA A 85 -8.09 33.56 27.18
C ALA A 85 -9.28 34.51 26.95
N GLU A 86 -9.27 35.68 27.58
CA GLU A 86 -10.31 36.72 27.51
C GLU A 86 -10.11 37.66 26.31
N GLU A 87 -8.91 37.70 25.73
CA GLU A 87 -8.56 38.49 24.53
C GLU A 87 -8.80 37.74 23.21
N LEU A 88 -9.50 36.59 23.24
CA LEU A 88 -9.79 35.77 22.06
C LEU A 88 -11.17 36.08 21.48
N GLU A 89 -11.22 36.42 20.19
CA GLU A 89 -12.42 36.82 19.44
C GLU A 89 -13.39 35.66 19.15
N GLY A 90 -12.90 34.42 19.15
CA GLY A 90 -13.70 33.23 18.88
C GLY A 90 -12.98 31.95 19.28
N ARG A 91 -13.74 30.86 19.40
CA ARG A 91 -13.25 29.55 19.88
C ARG A 91 -13.96 28.37 19.20
N VAL A 92 -13.35 27.18 19.26
CA VAL A 92 -13.88 25.91 18.74
C VAL A 92 -13.36 24.70 19.53
N VAL A 93 -14.19 23.68 19.71
CA VAL A 93 -13.81 22.36 20.28
C VAL A 93 -13.88 21.29 19.19
N ILE A 94 -12.88 20.41 19.11
CA ILE A 94 -12.73 19.42 18.01
C ILE A 94 -13.60 18.18 18.22
N ASP A 95 -14.34 17.73 17.18
CA ASP A 95 -15.04 16.44 17.17
C ASP A 95 -14.15 15.25 16.77
N LYS A 96 -14.51 14.03 17.19
CA LYS A 96 -13.84 12.74 16.93
C LYS A 96 -13.62 12.38 15.46
N ARG A 97 -14.35 12.97 14.52
CA ARG A 97 -14.20 12.70 13.08
C ARG A 97 -13.88 13.93 12.24
N ALA A 98 -13.69 15.09 12.87
CA ALA A 98 -13.39 16.36 12.20
C ALA A 98 -12.12 16.27 11.32
N THR A 99 -11.99 17.14 10.31
CA THR A 99 -10.77 17.24 9.48
C THR A 99 -10.37 18.67 9.13
N ARG A 100 -11.31 19.62 9.18
CA ARG A 100 -11.12 21.02 8.75
C ARG A 100 -12.10 21.94 9.48
N TYR A 101 -11.71 23.19 9.67
CA TYR A 101 -12.52 24.25 10.28
C TYR A 101 -12.08 25.63 9.77
N VAL A 102 -13.03 26.43 9.28
CA VAL A 102 -12.81 27.86 9.01
C VAL A 102 -13.14 28.63 10.28
N LEU A 103 -12.33 29.64 10.63
CA LEU A 103 -12.51 30.41 11.87
C LEU A 103 -13.88 31.11 11.89
N GLY A 104 -14.85 30.51 12.60
CA GLY A 104 -16.24 30.97 12.72
C GLY A 104 -17.31 29.99 12.22
N GLU A 105 -16.95 28.82 11.67
CA GLU A 105 -17.89 27.91 10.98
C GLU A 105 -18.15 26.55 11.69
N LYS A 106 -18.09 25.39 10.99
CA LYS A 106 -18.38 24.02 11.47
C LYS A 106 -17.48 22.93 10.79
N MET A 107 -17.73 21.62 11.01
CA MET A 107 -16.79 20.48 10.74
C MET A 107 -17.37 19.30 9.88
N GLU A 108 -16.52 18.38 9.36
CA GLU A 108 -16.81 17.29 8.36
C GLU A 108 -16.26 15.86 8.75
N THR A 109 -16.72 14.70 8.16
CA THR A 109 -16.47 13.28 8.65
C THR A 109 -16.45 12.09 7.60
N SER A 110 -16.16 10.79 7.96
CA SER A 110 -16.00 9.57 7.06
C SER A 110 -16.29 8.13 7.64
N VAL A 111 -16.24 7.01 6.83
CA VAL A 111 -16.66 5.55 7.10
C VAL A 111 -15.90 4.45 6.22
N ASP A 112 -16.03 3.11 6.45
CA ASP A 112 -15.31 1.94 5.81
C ASP A 112 -16.14 0.59 5.65
N GLU A 113 -15.69 -0.48 4.93
CA GLU A 113 -16.45 -1.73 4.52
C GLU A 113 -15.78 -3.14 4.75
N SER A 114 -16.47 -4.18 5.26
CA SER A 114 -16.20 -5.64 5.01
C SER A 114 -17.24 -6.66 5.58
N GLU A 115 -17.83 -7.58 4.79
CA GLU A 115 -18.63 -8.74 5.32
C GLU A 115 -19.03 -9.87 4.32
N SER A 116 -18.92 -11.16 4.71
CA SER A 116 -19.66 -12.38 4.23
C SER A 116 -19.52 -12.94 2.78
N PHE A 117 -19.80 -14.25 2.63
CA PHE A 117 -19.66 -15.05 1.38
C PHE A 117 -20.72 -16.18 1.15
N GLU A 118 -21.73 -16.33 2.00
CA GLU A 118 -22.73 -17.42 1.88
C GLU A 118 -23.68 -17.26 0.67
N PRO A 119 -24.35 -18.34 0.19
CA PRO A 119 -25.43 -18.22 -0.78
C PRO A 119 -26.66 -17.54 -0.16
N PHE A 120 -27.30 -16.63 -0.89
CA PHE A 120 -28.50 -15.93 -0.44
C PHE A 120 -29.54 -15.79 -1.56
N GLU A 121 -30.80 -15.60 -1.18
CA GLU A 121 -31.88 -15.30 -2.12
C GLU A 121 -31.81 -13.84 -2.57
N CYS A 122 -31.80 -13.62 -3.88
CA CYS A 122 -31.85 -12.28 -4.47
C CYS A 122 -33.12 -12.13 -5.34
N ALA A 123 -33.94 -11.13 -4.99
CA ALA A 123 -35.17 -10.81 -5.71
C ALA A 123 -34.87 -9.90 -6.92
N PHE A 124 -35.02 -10.44 -8.11
CA PHE A 124 -34.83 -9.72 -9.37
C PHE A 124 -36.17 -9.23 -9.94
N VAL A 125 -36.19 -8.00 -10.44
CA VAL A 125 -37.37 -7.41 -11.10
C VAL A 125 -37.02 -7.15 -12.57
N ASN A 126 -37.70 -7.83 -13.49
CA ASN A 126 -37.55 -7.57 -14.91
C ASN A 126 -38.28 -6.28 -15.28
N ARG A 127 -37.53 -5.20 -15.50
CA ARG A 127 -38.06 -3.90 -15.97
C ARG A 127 -38.02 -3.73 -17.49
N SER A 128 -37.66 -4.77 -18.23
CA SER A 128 -37.76 -4.80 -19.68
C SER A 128 -39.24 -4.93 -20.11
N PRO A 129 -39.66 -4.32 -21.23
CA PRO A 129 -40.93 -4.64 -21.87
C PRO A 129 -40.96 -6.04 -22.52
N ARG A 130 -39.84 -6.79 -22.50
CA ARG A 130 -39.71 -8.16 -23.01
C ARG A 130 -39.46 -9.17 -21.88
N PRO A 131 -39.90 -10.43 -22.02
CA PRO A 131 -39.51 -11.49 -21.09
C PRO A 131 -38.00 -11.75 -21.19
N MET A 132 -37.36 -11.89 -20.03
CA MET A 132 -35.93 -12.22 -19.91
C MET A 132 -35.76 -13.57 -19.24
N MET A 133 -34.68 -14.28 -19.52
CA MET A 133 -34.33 -15.51 -18.82
C MET A 133 -33.04 -15.33 -18.00
N VAL A 134 -33.03 -15.84 -16.78
CA VAL A 134 -31.86 -15.91 -15.90
C VAL A 134 -31.87 -17.25 -15.18
N ASN A 135 -30.75 -17.97 -15.20
CA ASN A 135 -30.60 -19.29 -14.56
C ASN A 135 -31.80 -20.22 -14.85
N GLU A 136 -32.06 -20.45 -16.16
CA GLU A 136 -33.20 -21.21 -16.72
C GLU A 136 -34.61 -20.67 -16.41
N THR A 137 -34.74 -19.62 -15.60
CA THR A 137 -36.02 -19.06 -15.15
C THR A 137 -36.45 -17.89 -16.03
N VAL A 138 -37.64 -17.97 -16.64
CA VAL A 138 -38.23 -16.88 -17.42
C VAL A 138 -38.94 -15.88 -16.50
N VAL A 139 -38.54 -14.62 -16.57
CA VAL A 139 -39.11 -13.50 -15.82
C VAL A 139 -39.95 -12.64 -16.79
N PRO A 140 -41.29 -12.56 -16.62
CA PRO A 140 -42.15 -11.82 -17.55
C PRO A 140 -41.92 -10.29 -17.47
N PRO A 141 -42.35 -9.50 -18.47
CA PRO A 141 -42.25 -8.03 -18.44
C PRO A 141 -42.90 -7.43 -17.20
N ASN A 142 -42.19 -6.53 -16.50
CA ASN A 142 -42.56 -5.96 -15.20
C ASN A 142 -42.76 -6.98 -14.06
N GLY A 143 -42.45 -8.26 -14.28
CA GLY A 143 -42.51 -9.31 -13.27
C GLY A 143 -41.29 -9.35 -12.37
N ASN A 144 -41.35 -10.20 -11.36
CA ASN A 144 -40.23 -10.51 -10.48
C ASN A 144 -39.97 -12.03 -10.40
N THR A 145 -38.77 -12.38 -9.95
CA THR A 145 -38.39 -13.74 -9.57
C THR A 145 -37.40 -13.66 -8.40
N THR A 146 -37.19 -14.77 -7.71
CA THR A 146 -36.13 -14.89 -6.69
C THR A 146 -35.20 -16.02 -7.09
N VAL A 147 -33.90 -15.74 -7.14
CA VAL A 147 -32.87 -16.73 -7.48
C VAL A 147 -31.89 -16.82 -6.32
N VAL A 148 -31.51 -18.04 -5.94
CA VAL A 148 -30.42 -18.27 -4.98
C VAL A 148 -29.09 -18.01 -5.68
N VAL A 149 -28.26 -17.15 -5.10
CA VAL A 149 -27.01 -16.66 -5.70
C VAL A 149 -25.88 -16.62 -4.66
N ARG A 150 -24.64 -16.85 -5.08
CA ARG A 150 -23.44 -16.66 -4.24
C ARG A 150 -22.73 -15.36 -4.56
N ARG A 151 -22.03 -14.80 -3.58
CA ARG A 151 -21.13 -13.66 -3.81
C ARG A 151 -19.99 -14.04 -4.77
N GLY A 152 -19.77 -13.24 -5.81
CA GLY A 152 -18.79 -13.50 -6.87
C GLY A 152 -19.26 -14.46 -7.96
N GLU A 153 -20.47 -15.02 -7.85
CA GLU A 153 -21.05 -15.89 -8.87
C GLU A 153 -21.59 -15.06 -10.04
N THR A 154 -21.48 -15.63 -11.25
CA THR A 154 -21.72 -14.92 -12.52
C THR A 154 -22.92 -15.51 -13.25
N PHE A 155 -23.86 -14.66 -13.66
CA PHE A 155 -25.14 -15.05 -14.25
C PHE A 155 -25.34 -14.41 -15.62
N ASP A 156 -25.78 -15.21 -16.58
CA ASP A 156 -26.18 -14.75 -17.91
C ASP A 156 -27.67 -14.43 -17.96
N TRP A 157 -27.98 -13.33 -18.64
CA TRP A 157 -29.33 -12.83 -18.90
C TRP A 157 -29.59 -12.83 -20.39
N THR A 158 -30.53 -13.65 -20.85
CA THR A 158 -30.90 -13.76 -22.26
C THR A 158 -32.30 -13.21 -22.55
N ASP A 159 -32.56 -12.82 -23.80
CA ASP A 159 -33.93 -12.59 -24.28
C ASP A 159 -34.65 -13.95 -24.34
N ALA A 160 -35.80 -14.06 -23.69
CA ALA A 160 -36.48 -15.36 -23.54
C ALA A 160 -37.16 -15.86 -24.83
N ALA A 161 -37.18 -15.06 -25.90
CA ALA A 161 -37.72 -15.44 -27.21
C ALA A 161 -36.63 -15.71 -28.27
N THR A 162 -35.47 -15.03 -28.21
CA THR A 162 -34.38 -15.23 -29.18
C THR A 162 -33.20 -16.05 -28.64
N GLY A 163 -33.03 -16.17 -27.32
CA GLY A 163 -31.85 -16.75 -26.70
C GLY A 163 -30.60 -15.87 -26.75
N GLU A 164 -30.71 -14.65 -27.27
CA GLU A 164 -29.61 -13.67 -27.36
C GLU A 164 -29.13 -13.24 -25.98
N LEU A 165 -27.81 -13.25 -25.74
CA LEU A 165 -27.20 -12.80 -24.49
C LEU A 165 -27.29 -11.27 -24.38
N LEU A 166 -28.14 -10.77 -23.48
CA LEU A 166 -28.38 -9.35 -23.25
C LEU A 166 -27.32 -8.73 -22.33
N TYR A 167 -26.96 -9.42 -21.24
CA TYR A 167 -25.81 -9.07 -20.39
C TYR A 167 -25.40 -10.23 -19.47
N ARG A 168 -24.23 -10.08 -18.85
CA ARG A 168 -23.66 -10.98 -17.84
C ARG A 168 -23.43 -10.19 -16.54
N SER A 169 -23.84 -10.71 -15.38
CA SER A 169 -23.80 -10.00 -14.10
C SER A 169 -23.15 -10.81 -12.99
N VAL A 170 -22.31 -10.17 -12.17
CA VAL A 170 -21.74 -10.74 -10.94
C VAL A 170 -22.51 -10.25 -9.72
N VAL A 171 -22.66 -11.09 -8.69
CA VAL A 171 -23.37 -10.73 -7.45
C VAL A 171 -22.40 -10.26 -6.36
N GLU A 172 -22.63 -9.05 -5.83
CA GLU A 172 -21.91 -8.48 -4.69
C GLU A 172 -22.88 -7.93 -3.63
N ARG A 173 -22.44 -7.87 -2.37
CA ARG A 173 -23.21 -7.32 -1.23
C ARG A 173 -22.60 -5.99 -0.78
N ARG A 174 -23.32 -4.88 -0.97
CA ARG A 174 -23.06 -3.60 -0.28
C ARG A 174 -24.24 -3.19 0.60
N GLY A 175 -23.92 -2.68 1.79
CA GLY A 175 -24.89 -2.08 2.69
C GLY A 175 -25.28 -0.67 2.22
N GLN A 176 -26.27 -0.57 1.32
CA GLN A 176 -26.75 0.74 0.87
C GLN A 176 -27.43 1.48 2.03
N THR A 177 -26.86 2.62 2.43
CA THR A 177 -27.62 3.68 3.11
C THR A 177 -28.18 4.60 2.03
N PRO A 178 -29.51 4.72 1.85
CA PRO A 178 -30.08 5.59 0.83
C PRO A 178 -29.84 7.06 1.20
N GLN A 179 -28.88 7.73 0.55
CA GLN A 179 -28.75 9.19 0.65
C GLN A 179 -29.51 9.89 -0.46
N THR A 180 -30.52 10.66 -0.05
CA THR A 180 -31.35 11.50 -0.92
C THR A 180 -30.62 12.78 -1.30
N PHE A 181 -29.69 12.70 -2.26
CA PHE A 181 -29.31 13.88 -3.04
C PHE A 181 -30.44 14.26 -4.00
N ARG A 182 -30.52 15.54 -4.41
CA ARG A 182 -31.57 16.02 -5.32
C ARG A 182 -31.46 15.31 -6.68
N VAL A 183 -32.39 14.39 -6.91
CA VAL A 183 -32.44 13.54 -8.10
C VAL A 183 -32.78 14.38 -9.36
N GLU A 184 -33.56 15.43 -9.16
CA GLU A 184 -34.25 16.25 -10.17
C GLU A 184 -33.36 16.69 -11.35
N ASP A 185 -32.31 17.48 -11.14
CA ASP A 185 -31.50 18.06 -12.23
C ASP A 185 -30.86 16.99 -13.13
N HIS A 186 -30.25 15.95 -12.54
CA HIS A 186 -29.56 14.92 -13.35
C HIS A 186 -30.56 14.00 -14.06
N THR A 187 -31.67 13.61 -13.42
CA THR A 187 -32.71 12.82 -14.12
C THR A 187 -33.44 13.62 -15.19
N THR A 188 -33.59 14.94 -15.02
CA THR A 188 -34.18 15.81 -16.03
C THR A 188 -33.28 15.91 -17.26
N LEU A 189 -31.98 16.15 -17.08
CA LEU A 189 -31.00 16.13 -18.19
C LEU A 189 -30.92 14.76 -18.87
N CYS A 190 -31.04 13.67 -18.11
CA CYS A 190 -31.08 12.31 -18.64
C CYS A 190 -32.44 11.84 -19.18
N SER A 191 -33.47 12.71 -19.18
CA SER A 191 -34.73 12.45 -19.88
C SER A 191 -34.51 12.40 -21.40
N ASP A 192 -35.23 11.53 -22.11
CA ASP A 192 -35.19 11.48 -23.57
C ASP A 192 -35.85 12.71 -24.22
N ALA A 193 -36.73 13.39 -23.48
CA ALA A 193 -37.35 14.66 -23.90
C ALA A 193 -36.37 15.85 -23.88
N THR A 194 -35.21 15.73 -23.24
CA THR A 194 -34.17 16.76 -23.23
C THR A 194 -33.27 16.59 -24.47
N PRO A 195 -33.22 17.55 -25.40
CA PRO A 195 -32.36 17.44 -26.59
C PRO A 195 -30.86 17.50 -26.22
N PRO A 196 -29.97 17.00 -27.09
CA PRO A 196 -28.54 17.22 -26.94
C PRO A 196 -28.20 18.72 -27.06
N SER A 197 -27.16 19.15 -26.36
CA SER A 197 -26.66 20.52 -26.42
C SER A 197 -25.92 20.77 -27.73
N LEU A 198 -26.28 21.86 -28.41
CA LEU A 198 -25.58 22.30 -29.62
C LEU A 198 -24.26 22.99 -29.25
N GLY A 199 -23.25 22.86 -30.12
CA GLY A 199 -22.03 23.65 -30.04
C GLY A 199 -22.34 25.15 -30.20
N ARG A 200 -21.79 25.98 -29.32
CA ARG A 200 -21.90 27.45 -29.39
C ARG A 200 -21.12 28.03 -30.56
N ARG A 201 -20.06 27.33 -30.97
CA ARG A 201 -19.09 27.67 -32.01
C ARG A 201 -18.51 26.37 -32.56
N ARG A 202 -18.32 26.28 -33.87
CA ARG A 202 -17.47 25.26 -34.49
C ARG A 202 -16.12 25.85 -34.82
N THR A 203 -15.07 25.05 -34.70
CA THR A 203 -13.71 25.37 -35.16
C THR A 203 -13.04 24.07 -35.59
N THR A 204 -11.80 24.14 -36.09
CA THR A 204 -11.08 22.98 -36.63
C THR A 204 -9.70 22.93 -36.00
N TYR A 205 -9.22 21.73 -35.66
CA TYR A 205 -7.87 21.49 -35.19
C TYR A 205 -7.12 20.64 -36.22
N ALA A 206 -6.00 21.15 -36.72
CA ALA A 206 -5.06 20.37 -37.51
C ALA A 206 -4.29 19.42 -36.58
N ASP A 207 -4.57 18.13 -36.68
CA ASP A 207 -3.88 17.03 -36.02
C ASP A 207 -2.45 16.96 -36.57
N VAL A 208 -1.50 17.56 -35.86
CA VAL A 208 -0.07 17.57 -36.24
C VAL A 208 0.61 16.21 -36.06
N THR A 209 -0.03 15.28 -35.35
CA THR A 209 0.49 13.92 -35.15
C THR A 209 0.27 13.07 -36.41
N GLU A 210 -0.84 13.27 -37.13
CA GLU A 210 -1.21 12.44 -38.30
C GLU A 210 -1.64 13.21 -39.57
N GLY A 211 -1.59 14.54 -39.57
CA GLY A 211 -1.77 15.37 -40.77
C GLY A 211 -3.22 15.48 -41.26
N ARG A 212 -4.20 15.50 -40.35
CA ARG A 212 -5.64 15.53 -40.66
C ARG A 212 -6.37 16.65 -39.93
N ASP A 213 -7.47 17.14 -40.50
CA ASP A 213 -8.32 18.14 -39.83
C ASP A 213 -9.41 17.47 -38.98
N ILE A 214 -9.56 17.92 -37.74
CA ILE A 214 -10.55 17.45 -36.77
C ILE A 214 -11.55 18.58 -36.49
N ASP A 215 -12.83 18.32 -36.73
CA ASP A 215 -13.92 19.25 -36.42
C ASP A 215 -14.17 19.31 -34.90
N VAL A 216 -14.26 20.53 -34.36
CA VAL A 216 -14.37 20.81 -32.92
C VAL A 216 -15.65 21.60 -32.64
N ASP A 217 -16.67 20.94 -32.11
CA ASP A 217 -17.89 21.59 -31.60
C ASP A 217 -17.63 22.08 -30.17
N VAL A 218 -17.50 23.40 -29.98
CA VAL A 218 -17.26 24.02 -28.67
C VAL A 218 -18.56 24.16 -27.88
N LEU A 219 -18.70 23.39 -26.81
CA LEU A 219 -19.87 23.37 -25.93
C LEU A 219 -19.77 24.41 -24.80
N SER A 220 -18.54 24.61 -24.30
CA SER A 220 -18.19 25.62 -23.29
C SER A 220 -16.76 26.12 -23.50
N GLU A 221 -16.51 27.41 -23.25
CA GLU A 221 -15.18 28.03 -23.29
C GLU A 221 -14.53 28.16 -21.90
N ASP A 222 -15.33 28.21 -20.82
CA ASP A 222 -14.87 28.23 -19.42
C ASP A 222 -15.85 27.46 -18.51
N PRO A 223 -15.50 26.26 -18.01
CA PRO A 223 -14.33 25.46 -18.41
C PRO A 223 -14.41 25.08 -19.89
N TRP A 224 -13.26 24.77 -20.49
CA TRP A 224 -13.20 24.36 -21.89
C TRP A 224 -13.78 22.94 -22.04
N ILE A 225 -14.87 22.82 -22.78
CA ILE A 225 -15.55 21.55 -23.09
C ILE A 225 -15.87 21.52 -24.58
N VAL A 226 -15.34 20.51 -25.27
CA VAL A 226 -15.48 20.37 -26.73
C VAL A 226 -15.79 18.93 -27.13
N LEU A 227 -16.60 18.79 -28.19
CA LEU A 227 -16.87 17.52 -28.85
C LEU A 227 -16.07 17.47 -30.16
N LEU A 228 -15.06 16.61 -30.19
CA LEU A 228 -14.17 16.34 -31.30
C LEU A 228 -14.83 15.30 -32.21
N ARG A 229 -14.97 15.60 -33.50
CA ARG A 229 -15.62 14.71 -34.48
C ARG A 229 -14.63 13.82 -35.19
N ASN A 230 -15.00 12.55 -35.40
CA ASN A 230 -14.13 11.54 -36.05
C ASN A 230 -12.73 11.45 -35.37
N TRP A 231 -12.72 11.49 -34.04
CA TRP A 231 -11.51 11.51 -33.24
C TRP A 231 -10.70 10.21 -33.38
N THR A 232 -11.36 9.05 -33.42
CA THR A 232 -10.75 7.74 -33.76
C THR A 232 -11.10 7.31 -35.18
N SER A 233 -10.42 6.28 -35.68
CA SER A 233 -10.95 5.41 -36.73
C SER A 233 -11.52 4.12 -36.15
N ARG A 234 -12.37 3.42 -36.92
CA ARG A 234 -12.89 2.10 -36.54
C ARG A 234 -11.79 1.10 -36.22
N GLU A 235 -10.75 1.05 -37.05
CA GLU A 235 -9.61 0.14 -36.87
C GLU A 235 -8.84 0.42 -35.57
N GLU A 236 -8.76 1.69 -35.16
CA GLU A 236 -8.16 2.07 -33.88
C GLU A 236 -8.99 1.52 -32.71
N CYS A 237 -10.31 1.71 -32.75
CA CYS A 237 -11.21 1.21 -31.74
C CYS A 237 -11.28 -0.33 -31.68
N ASP A 238 -11.28 -1.00 -32.82
CA ASP A 238 -11.25 -2.46 -32.92
C ASP A 238 -9.91 -3.04 -32.41
N ASP A 239 -8.79 -2.32 -32.49
CA ASP A 239 -7.55 -2.74 -31.80
C ASP A 239 -7.57 -2.48 -30.29
N LEU A 240 -8.06 -1.31 -29.84
CA LEU A 240 -8.21 -1.02 -28.40
C LEU A 240 -9.12 -2.05 -27.70
N GLU A 241 -10.22 -2.48 -28.34
CA GLU A 241 -11.06 -3.56 -27.83
C GLU A 241 -10.30 -4.88 -27.77
N ARG A 242 -9.58 -5.25 -28.85
CA ARG A 242 -8.74 -6.46 -28.85
C ARG A 242 -7.61 -6.41 -27.81
N GLN A 243 -7.04 -5.24 -27.51
CA GLN A 243 -6.09 -5.06 -26.40
C GLN A 243 -6.77 -5.22 -25.04
N ALA A 244 -7.96 -4.65 -24.85
CA ALA A 244 -8.73 -4.77 -23.61
C ALA A 244 -9.12 -6.22 -23.30
N LEU A 245 -9.63 -6.94 -24.30
CA LEU A 245 -10.01 -8.35 -24.19
C LEU A 245 -8.79 -9.26 -23.89
N ARG A 246 -7.62 -8.99 -24.51
CA ARG A 246 -6.36 -9.69 -24.18
C ARG A 246 -5.86 -9.41 -22.76
N THR A 247 -6.15 -8.22 -22.21
CA THR A 247 -5.70 -7.80 -20.87
C THR A 247 -6.59 -8.36 -19.75
N GLY A 248 -7.84 -8.69 -20.08
CA GLY A 248 -8.86 -9.12 -19.13
C GLY A 248 -9.70 -7.94 -18.63
N LEU A 249 -11.02 -8.12 -18.67
CA LEU A 249 -11.99 -7.12 -18.25
C LEU A 249 -12.38 -7.31 -16.77
N SER A 250 -12.50 -6.19 -16.05
CA SER A 250 -12.77 -6.14 -14.60
C SER A 250 -13.77 -5.03 -14.24
N GLY A 251 -14.49 -5.18 -13.11
CA GLY A 251 -15.53 -4.25 -12.69
C GLY A 251 -15.03 -2.80 -12.57
N ALA A 252 -15.64 -1.89 -13.31
CA ALA A 252 -15.15 -0.53 -13.49
C ALA A 252 -15.58 0.40 -12.34
N GLN A 253 -14.62 1.14 -11.76
CA GLN A 253 -14.85 1.96 -10.57
C GLN A 253 -15.01 3.45 -10.90
N VAL A 254 -15.94 4.13 -10.22
CA VAL A 254 -16.12 5.60 -10.29
C VAL A 254 -15.53 6.22 -9.03
N PHE A 255 -14.40 6.93 -9.17
CA PHE A 255 -13.82 7.68 -8.06
C PHE A 255 -14.40 9.10 -8.00
N GLY A 256 -15.05 9.43 -6.89
CA GLY A 256 -15.29 10.81 -6.49
C GLY A 256 -14.10 11.40 -5.75
N ALA A 257 -14.19 12.68 -5.40
CA ALA A 257 -13.14 13.40 -4.67
C ALA A 257 -12.79 12.82 -3.27
N THR A 258 -13.59 11.88 -2.73
CA THR A 258 -13.39 11.27 -1.39
C THR A 258 -13.86 9.81 -1.25
N SER A 259 -14.50 9.20 -2.25
CA SER A 259 -15.08 7.83 -2.14
C SER A 259 -15.40 7.21 -3.50
N ILE A 260 -15.67 5.90 -3.54
CA ILE A 260 -16.30 5.24 -4.69
C ILE A 260 -17.75 5.72 -4.77
N ILE A 261 -18.13 6.37 -5.88
CA ILE A 261 -19.44 7.04 -6.01
C ILE A 261 -20.57 6.09 -6.44
N ALA A 262 -20.23 4.98 -7.11
CA ALA A 262 -21.13 3.86 -7.40
C ALA A 262 -20.33 2.62 -7.82
N ASP A 263 -20.91 1.43 -7.70
CA ASP A 263 -20.53 0.33 -8.60
C ASP A 263 -21.05 0.64 -10.00
N ARG A 264 -20.17 0.55 -11.01
CA ARG A 264 -20.63 0.25 -12.35
C ARG A 264 -20.78 -1.28 -12.43
N ARG A 265 -21.79 -1.76 -13.16
CA ARG A 265 -21.73 -3.12 -13.72
C ARG A 265 -20.79 -3.20 -14.94
N ALA A 266 -20.44 -2.04 -15.50
CA ALA A 266 -19.51 -1.88 -16.60
C ALA A 266 -18.18 -2.60 -16.35
N LEU A 267 -17.65 -3.15 -17.44
CA LEU A 267 -16.37 -3.82 -17.49
C LEU A 267 -15.29 -2.86 -17.99
N SER A 268 -14.05 -3.02 -17.50
CA SER A 268 -12.92 -2.17 -17.91
C SER A 268 -11.56 -2.87 -17.90
N ALA A 269 -10.65 -2.36 -18.72
CA ALA A 269 -9.24 -2.72 -18.78
C ALA A 269 -8.36 -1.47 -18.92
N ASN A 270 -7.11 -1.56 -18.44
CA ASN A 270 -6.11 -0.49 -18.60
C ASN A 270 -5.14 -0.87 -19.72
N LEU A 271 -5.07 -0.06 -20.77
CA LEU A 271 -4.16 -0.21 -21.90
C LEU A 271 -2.95 0.70 -21.67
N TYR A 272 -1.79 0.10 -21.52
CA TYR A 272 -0.55 0.79 -21.12
C TYR A 272 0.23 1.27 -22.34
N TRP A 273 1.05 2.30 -22.15
CA TRP A 273 2.03 2.72 -23.15
C TRP A 273 2.91 1.53 -23.56
N ASN A 274 3.01 1.28 -24.86
CA ASN A 274 3.80 0.19 -25.39
C ASN A 274 5.24 0.64 -25.62
N GLU A 275 6.14 0.35 -24.68
CA GLU A 275 7.57 0.70 -24.78
C GLU A 275 8.35 -0.11 -25.84
N ARG A 276 7.69 -1.05 -26.55
CA ARG A 276 8.33 -1.92 -27.56
C ARG A 276 7.87 -1.68 -28.99
N ASP A 277 6.68 -1.10 -29.15
CA ASP A 277 6.13 -0.72 -30.46
C ASP A 277 5.62 0.72 -30.38
N ASP A 278 6.37 1.62 -31.02
CA ASP A 278 6.06 3.05 -31.02
C ASP A 278 4.84 3.39 -31.91
N SER A 279 4.42 2.46 -32.77
CA SER A 279 3.28 2.60 -33.69
C SER A 279 1.93 2.15 -33.10
N ASP A 280 1.96 1.55 -31.90
CA ASP A 280 0.77 1.09 -31.17
C ASP A 280 -0.31 2.17 -31.10
N VAL A 281 -1.57 1.77 -31.33
CA VAL A 281 -2.72 2.67 -31.30
C VAL A 281 -2.84 3.43 -29.98
N ALA A 282 -2.48 2.82 -28.85
CA ALA A 282 -2.50 3.49 -27.56
C ALA A 282 -1.48 4.64 -27.51
N ASN A 283 -0.28 4.41 -28.03
CA ASN A 283 0.79 5.42 -28.09
C ASN A 283 0.41 6.57 -29.05
N ARG A 284 -0.14 6.25 -30.23
CA ARG A 284 -0.60 7.26 -31.21
C ARG A 284 -1.73 8.13 -30.65
N LEU A 285 -2.74 7.53 -30.04
CA LEU A 285 -3.87 8.27 -29.45
C LEU A 285 -3.45 9.16 -28.27
N ILE A 286 -2.56 8.69 -27.40
CA ILE A 286 -2.01 9.50 -26.32
C ILE A 286 -1.27 10.72 -26.88
N ARG A 287 -0.42 10.55 -27.92
CA ARG A 287 0.24 11.69 -28.59
C ARG A 287 -0.76 12.69 -29.16
N ARG A 288 -1.68 12.21 -30.00
CA ARG A 288 -2.74 13.02 -30.66
C ARG A 288 -3.49 13.90 -29.65
N ALA A 289 -3.88 13.33 -28.52
CA ALA A 289 -4.63 14.02 -27.47
C ALA A 289 -3.77 15.01 -26.66
N PHE A 290 -2.52 14.65 -26.38
CA PHE A 290 -1.59 15.50 -25.63
C PHE A 290 -1.15 16.71 -26.46
N ASP A 291 -0.92 16.54 -27.77
CA ASP A 291 -0.59 17.65 -28.66
C ASP A 291 -1.80 18.58 -28.89
N LEU A 292 -3.03 18.05 -28.98
CA LEU A 292 -4.25 18.87 -28.93
C LEU A 292 -4.30 19.74 -27.66
N ALA A 293 -4.07 19.14 -26.48
CA ALA A 293 -4.13 19.85 -25.21
C ALA A 293 -3.00 20.90 -25.07
N ARG A 294 -1.78 20.56 -25.51
CA ARG A 294 -0.63 21.46 -25.60
C ARG A 294 -0.93 22.66 -26.49
N HIS A 295 -1.46 22.43 -27.70
CA HIS A 295 -1.68 23.50 -28.69
C HIS A 295 -2.92 24.36 -28.41
N GLN A 296 -4.00 23.81 -27.85
CA GLN A 296 -5.26 24.54 -27.63
C GLN A 296 -5.39 25.17 -26.24
N GLN A 297 -4.66 24.68 -25.22
CA GLN A 297 -4.72 25.21 -23.85
C GLN A 297 -3.35 25.63 -23.27
N GLY A 298 -2.24 25.28 -23.92
CA GLY A 298 -0.90 25.66 -23.47
C GLY A 298 -0.39 24.88 -22.25
N TYR A 299 -0.96 23.70 -21.94
CA TYR A 299 -0.48 22.87 -20.83
C TYR A 299 0.90 22.25 -21.10
N ASP A 300 1.73 22.14 -20.06
CA ASP A 300 2.99 21.40 -20.08
C ASP A 300 2.77 19.89 -19.91
N VAL A 301 2.18 19.26 -20.93
CA VAL A 301 1.85 17.83 -20.96
C VAL A 301 2.76 17.06 -21.91
N VAL A 302 3.33 15.93 -21.46
CA VAL A 302 4.20 15.07 -22.28
C VAL A 302 3.69 13.64 -22.33
N ALA A 303 3.45 13.15 -23.55
CA ALA A 303 3.03 11.78 -23.83
C ALA A 303 4.18 10.79 -23.57
N GLY A 304 3.86 9.62 -22.99
CA GLY A 304 4.84 8.55 -22.76
C GLY A 304 4.42 7.59 -21.63
N PRO A 305 5.29 6.62 -21.27
CA PRO A 305 5.04 5.65 -20.18
C PRO A 305 5.01 6.28 -18.77
N ALA A 306 5.29 7.59 -18.68
CA ALA A 306 5.13 8.40 -17.49
C ALA A 306 3.67 8.83 -17.21
N GLN A 307 2.75 8.68 -18.16
CA GLN A 307 1.35 9.14 -18.07
C GLN A 307 0.37 8.04 -17.59
N GLU A 308 -0.91 8.39 -17.41
CA GLU A 308 -1.94 7.40 -17.06
C GLU A 308 -2.26 6.50 -18.27
N PRO A 309 -2.46 5.18 -18.07
CA PRO A 309 -2.89 4.28 -19.13
C PRO A 309 -4.30 4.65 -19.61
N LEU A 310 -4.62 4.31 -20.86
CA LEU A 310 -5.99 4.42 -21.37
C LEU A 310 -6.90 3.46 -20.63
N ASN A 311 -8.07 3.92 -20.20
CA ASN A 311 -9.06 3.07 -19.54
C ASN A 311 -10.20 2.75 -20.51
N PHE A 312 -10.15 1.56 -21.12
CA PHE A 312 -11.24 1.02 -21.94
C PHE A 312 -12.38 0.61 -21.00
N ILE A 313 -13.62 1.04 -21.28
CA ILE A 313 -14.81 0.77 -20.47
C ILE A 313 -15.98 0.38 -21.38
N GLN A 314 -16.61 -0.75 -21.09
CA GLN A 314 -17.80 -1.26 -21.76
C GLN A 314 -18.97 -1.31 -20.77
N TYR A 315 -20.03 -0.55 -21.06
CA TYR A 315 -21.27 -0.52 -20.28
C TYR A 315 -22.30 -1.47 -20.88
N ALA A 316 -22.97 -2.25 -20.02
CA ALA A 316 -24.13 -3.08 -20.39
C ALA A 316 -25.48 -2.38 -20.13
N TYR A 317 -26.56 -3.06 -20.49
CA TYR A 317 -27.93 -2.53 -20.40
C TYR A 317 -28.32 -2.09 -18.97
N ALA A 318 -29.07 -0.98 -18.88
CA ALA A 318 -29.52 -0.36 -17.63
C ALA A 318 -28.39 0.08 -16.68
N GLU A 319 -27.22 0.40 -17.23
CA GLU A 319 -26.13 1.04 -16.49
C GLU A 319 -26.08 2.55 -16.68
N GLU A 320 -25.54 3.24 -15.68
CA GLU A 320 -25.28 4.68 -15.65
C GLU A 320 -23.98 4.92 -14.86
N TYR A 321 -23.43 6.14 -14.90
CA TYR A 321 -22.44 6.54 -13.89
C TYR A 321 -22.85 7.85 -13.24
N ARG A 322 -22.87 7.87 -11.90
CA ARG A 322 -23.38 8.99 -11.10
C ARG A 322 -22.45 10.22 -11.17
N PRO A 323 -22.96 11.43 -10.87
CA PRO A 323 -22.18 12.67 -10.98
C PRO A 323 -20.85 12.65 -10.22
N HIS A 324 -19.75 12.91 -10.93
CA HIS A 324 -18.39 12.92 -10.39
C HIS A 324 -17.45 13.85 -11.20
N CYS A 325 -16.18 13.95 -10.78
CA CYS A 325 -15.14 14.70 -11.46
C CYS A 325 -13.84 13.88 -11.42
N ASP A 326 -13.11 13.77 -12.53
CA ASP A 326 -11.81 13.10 -12.54
C ASP A 326 -10.67 13.96 -11.98
N GLY A 327 -10.87 15.28 -11.93
CA GLY A 327 -9.97 16.29 -11.40
C GLY A 327 -10.58 17.09 -10.24
N VAL A 328 -9.84 18.10 -9.74
CA VAL A 328 -10.23 18.87 -8.53
C VAL A 328 -11.24 19.99 -8.87
N CYS A 329 -12.48 19.60 -9.10
CA CYS A 329 -13.58 20.49 -9.49
C CYS A 329 -14.14 21.34 -8.33
N ARG A 330 -13.28 22.07 -7.59
CA ARG A 330 -13.65 22.94 -6.45
C ARG A 330 -12.82 24.23 -6.37
N ARG A 331 -12.46 24.81 -7.52
CA ARG A 331 -11.71 26.08 -7.67
C ARG A 331 -10.51 26.23 -6.73
N LYS A 332 -9.71 25.17 -6.62
CA LYS A 332 -8.39 25.21 -5.96
C LYS A 332 -7.30 25.63 -6.95
N PRO A 333 -6.15 26.17 -6.48
CA PRO A 333 -4.96 26.25 -7.32
C PRO A 333 -4.62 24.87 -7.90
N TYR A 334 -4.09 24.83 -9.11
CA TYR A 334 -3.48 23.63 -9.68
C TYR A 334 -2.29 23.17 -8.83
N ALA A 335 -2.09 21.85 -8.75
CA ALA A 335 -0.99 21.22 -8.01
C ALA A 335 -0.17 20.34 -8.97
N ARG A 336 1.17 20.47 -8.90
CA ARG A 336 2.14 19.81 -9.79
C ARG A 336 1.88 18.31 -9.94
N GLY A 337 1.91 17.80 -11.17
CA GLY A 337 1.56 16.40 -11.46
C GLY A 337 0.06 16.11 -11.36
N GLY A 338 -0.79 17.13 -11.39
CA GLY A 338 -2.25 17.00 -11.29
C GLY A 338 -2.90 16.62 -12.63
N ARG A 339 -4.12 16.06 -12.57
CA ARG A 339 -4.96 15.85 -13.76
C ARG A 339 -5.49 17.20 -14.24
N VAL A 340 -5.14 17.63 -15.46
CA VAL A 340 -5.53 18.92 -16.03
C VAL A 340 -6.71 18.84 -17.00
N ALA A 341 -6.91 17.70 -17.66
CA ALA A 341 -8.04 17.46 -18.56
C ALA A 341 -8.39 15.96 -18.64
N THR A 342 -9.56 15.66 -19.22
CA THR A 342 -9.99 14.30 -19.55
C THR A 342 -10.57 14.26 -20.94
N LEU A 343 -10.22 13.21 -21.68
CA LEU A 343 -10.74 12.90 -23.00
C LEU A 343 -11.46 11.56 -22.94
N ILE A 344 -12.71 11.52 -23.40
CA ILE A 344 -13.51 10.29 -23.51
C ILE A 344 -13.76 10.03 -25.00
N HIS A 345 -13.09 9.03 -25.57
CA HIS A 345 -13.36 8.53 -26.93
C HIS A 345 -14.58 7.61 -26.90
N TYR A 346 -15.45 7.65 -27.91
CA TYR A 346 -16.66 6.81 -28.00
C TYR A 346 -16.53 5.79 -29.14
N CYS A 347 -15.75 4.75 -28.92
CA CYS A 347 -15.58 3.64 -29.87
C CYS A 347 -16.89 2.93 -30.25
N LYS A 348 -17.90 2.99 -29.38
CA LYS A 348 -19.28 2.61 -29.71
C LYS A 348 -20.25 3.46 -28.91
N ALA A 349 -21.07 4.24 -29.61
CA ALA A 349 -22.08 5.08 -29.01
C ALA A 349 -23.38 4.30 -28.72
N PRO A 350 -24.11 4.68 -27.66
CA PRO A 350 -25.37 4.04 -27.32
C PRO A 350 -26.47 4.39 -28.31
N THR A 351 -27.28 3.42 -28.72
CA THR A 351 -28.43 3.65 -29.61
C THR A 351 -29.55 4.42 -28.91
N LEU A 352 -29.70 4.24 -27.59
CA LEU A 352 -30.63 5.03 -26.77
C LEU A 352 -30.12 5.16 -25.33
N GLY A 353 -30.26 6.34 -24.74
CA GLY A 353 -29.73 6.64 -23.41
C GLY A 353 -28.21 6.85 -23.44
N GLY A 354 -27.51 6.54 -22.35
CA GLY A 354 -26.04 6.50 -22.31
C GLY A 354 -25.30 7.84 -22.52
N ALA A 355 -26.01 8.95 -22.72
CA ALA A 355 -25.46 10.30 -22.90
C ALA A 355 -24.54 10.73 -21.74
N THR A 356 -23.59 11.62 -21.99
CA THR A 356 -22.77 12.25 -20.93
C THR A 356 -23.30 13.65 -20.65
N VAL A 357 -23.67 13.96 -19.41
CA VAL A 357 -24.26 15.25 -18.99
C VAL A 357 -23.37 15.99 -18.00
N PHE A 358 -23.38 17.32 -18.03
CA PHE A 358 -22.73 18.20 -17.06
C PHE A 358 -23.80 19.01 -16.30
N PRO A 359 -24.28 18.56 -15.12
CA PRO A 359 -25.46 19.15 -14.49
C PRO A 359 -25.34 20.64 -14.18
N LYS A 360 -24.19 21.13 -13.70
CA LYS A 360 -23.98 22.56 -13.37
C LYS A 360 -24.02 23.47 -14.61
N LEU A 361 -23.57 22.97 -15.77
CA LEU A 361 -23.63 23.68 -17.06
C LEU A 361 -24.94 23.42 -17.84
N LYS A 362 -25.78 22.48 -17.38
CA LYS A 362 -26.98 21.97 -18.08
C LYS A 362 -26.69 21.47 -19.50
N LEU A 363 -25.50 20.90 -19.71
CA LEU A 363 -25.11 20.31 -21.00
C LEU A 363 -25.48 18.82 -21.07
N LYS A 364 -25.90 18.37 -22.25
CA LYS A 364 -26.17 16.97 -22.60
C LYS A 364 -25.44 16.61 -23.89
N VAL A 365 -24.43 15.76 -23.81
CA VAL A 365 -23.64 15.26 -24.94
C VAL A 365 -24.14 13.88 -25.34
N ILE A 366 -24.68 13.79 -26.56
CA ILE A 366 -24.89 12.54 -27.27
C ILE A 366 -23.84 12.52 -28.39
N PRO A 367 -22.73 11.78 -28.22
CA PRO A 367 -21.71 11.61 -29.25
C PRO A 367 -22.17 10.56 -30.27
N ASN A 368 -21.61 10.61 -31.47
CA ASN A 368 -21.64 9.48 -32.38
C ASN A 368 -20.59 8.44 -31.97
N ASP A 369 -20.59 7.30 -32.67
CA ASP A 369 -19.40 6.48 -32.82
C ASP A 369 -18.22 7.33 -33.32
N ASP A 370 -17.00 6.99 -32.88
CA ASP A 370 -15.72 7.61 -33.24
C ASP A 370 -15.54 9.10 -32.85
N ASP A 371 -16.55 9.76 -32.29
CA ASP A 371 -16.41 11.08 -31.63
C ASP A 371 -15.62 10.97 -30.30
N ALA A 372 -15.07 12.09 -29.81
CA ALA A 372 -14.53 12.19 -28.46
C ALA A 372 -14.92 13.49 -27.73
N LEU A 373 -15.23 13.37 -26.44
CA LEU A 373 -15.57 14.49 -25.56
C LEU A 373 -14.34 14.86 -24.72
N LEU A 374 -13.77 16.05 -24.97
CA LEU A 374 -12.72 16.63 -24.15
C LEU A 374 -13.33 17.63 -23.16
N PHE A 375 -12.89 17.58 -21.91
CA PHE A 375 -13.22 18.59 -20.91
C PHE A 375 -12.02 18.86 -19.99
N ALA A 376 -11.76 20.14 -19.76
CA ALA A 376 -10.54 20.60 -19.11
C ALA A 376 -10.83 21.22 -17.72
N TYR A 377 -10.04 20.83 -16.73
CA TYR A 377 -10.18 21.23 -15.33
C TYR A 377 -9.31 22.45 -15.01
N LYS A 378 -8.04 22.45 -15.43
CA LYS A 378 -7.13 23.57 -15.16
C LYS A 378 -7.43 24.71 -16.13
N ARG A 379 -7.80 25.87 -15.60
CA ARG A 379 -7.91 27.12 -16.36
C ARG A 379 -6.51 27.68 -16.61
N PRO A 380 -6.03 27.81 -17.86
CA PRO A 380 -4.71 28.38 -18.14
C PRO A 380 -4.57 29.85 -17.72
N GLN A 381 -5.69 30.57 -17.61
CA GLN A 381 -5.72 32.03 -17.42
C GLN A 381 -5.39 32.48 -15.99
N ASP A 382 -5.74 31.66 -14.99
CA ASP A 382 -5.46 31.94 -13.58
C ASP A 382 -4.70 30.80 -12.85
N GLY A 383 -4.51 29.64 -13.50
CA GLY A 383 -3.86 28.48 -12.89
C GLY A 383 -4.72 27.77 -11.84
N TYR A 384 -6.02 28.07 -11.77
CA TYR A 384 -6.97 27.39 -10.89
C TYR A 384 -7.68 26.26 -11.62
N MET A 385 -8.08 25.25 -10.85
CA MET A 385 -8.99 24.20 -11.31
C MET A 385 -10.43 24.76 -11.42
N ASP A 386 -11.32 24.03 -12.09
CA ASP A 386 -12.69 24.47 -12.32
C ASP A 386 -13.56 24.43 -11.04
N ASP A 387 -14.65 25.18 -11.05
CA ASP A 387 -15.60 25.27 -9.93
C ASP A 387 -16.76 24.27 -10.07
N GLY A 388 -16.50 22.97 -10.22
CA GLY A 388 -17.57 21.96 -10.29
C GLY A 388 -18.45 22.07 -11.55
N PHE A 389 -17.97 22.76 -12.57
CA PHE A 389 -18.63 22.87 -13.87
C PHE A 389 -18.30 21.67 -14.77
N THR A 390 -17.17 21.00 -14.53
CA THR A 390 -16.79 19.70 -15.12
C THR A 390 -17.41 18.49 -14.40
N LEU A 391 -18.21 18.73 -13.35
CA LEU A 391 -19.00 17.68 -12.69
C LEU A 391 -19.92 17.04 -13.73
N HIS A 392 -19.73 15.74 -13.97
CA HIS A 392 -20.36 15.04 -15.09
C HIS A 392 -20.85 13.63 -14.71
N ALA A 393 -21.90 13.20 -15.41
CA ALA A 393 -22.59 11.92 -15.21
C ALA A 393 -22.92 11.25 -16.54
N GLY A 394 -23.04 9.93 -16.54
CA GLY A 394 -23.50 9.14 -17.66
C GLY A 394 -24.93 8.72 -17.42
N CYS A 395 -25.85 9.11 -18.31
CA CYS A 395 -27.24 8.72 -18.27
C CYS A 395 -27.43 7.21 -18.49
N LEU A 396 -28.53 6.67 -17.95
CA LEU A 396 -28.92 5.27 -18.11
C LEU A 396 -28.87 4.79 -19.57
N LEU A 397 -28.19 3.67 -19.83
CA LEU A 397 -28.14 2.98 -21.11
C LEU A 397 -29.45 2.22 -21.35
N LYS A 398 -30.18 2.59 -22.40
CA LYS A 398 -31.53 2.07 -22.71
C LYS A 398 -31.55 1.16 -23.94
N SER A 399 -30.60 1.29 -24.87
CA SER A 399 -30.42 0.38 -26.00
C SER A 399 -29.02 0.49 -26.60
N GLY A 400 -28.53 -0.61 -27.18
CA GLY A 400 -27.18 -0.74 -27.73
C GLY A 400 -26.10 -1.01 -26.67
N THR A 401 -24.86 -1.14 -27.13
CA THR A 401 -23.66 -1.19 -26.27
C THR A 401 -23.05 0.21 -26.21
N LYS A 402 -22.50 0.62 -25.07
CA LYS A 402 -21.62 1.81 -24.99
C LYS A 402 -20.20 1.35 -24.67
N GLN A 403 -19.26 1.61 -25.57
CA GLN A 403 -17.83 1.36 -25.36
C GLN A 403 -17.09 2.69 -25.48
N ILE A 404 -16.36 3.05 -24.43
CA ILE A 404 -15.56 4.28 -24.38
C ILE A 404 -14.13 3.97 -23.97
N VAL A 405 -13.22 4.87 -24.34
CA VAL A 405 -11.84 4.85 -23.85
C VAL A 405 -11.56 6.19 -23.20
N THR A 406 -11.24 6.18 -21.91
CA THR A 406 -10.98 7.39 -21.12
C THR A 406 -9.48 7.61 -20.98
N MET A 407 -9.03 8.85 -21.16
CA MET A 407 -7.65 9.30 -20.99
C MET A 407 -7.61 10.47 -20.01
N TRP A 408 -6.76 10.38 -18.99
CA TRP A 408 -6.52 11.45 -18.03
C TRP A 408 -5.15 12.09 -18.27
N MET A 409 -5.14 13.38 -18.60
CA MET A 409 -3.90 14.11 -18.92
C MET A 409 -3.30 14.73 -17.67
N ARG A 410 -1.99 14.56 -17.47
CA ARG A 410 -1.25 15.23 -16.38
C ARG A 410 -0.13 16.13 -16.90
N GLU A 411 -0.05 17.29 -16.27
CA GLU A 411 0.92 18.35 -16.54
C GLU A 411 2.07 18.26 -15.53
N ASP A 412 3.24 18.82 -15.89
CA ASP A 412 4.51 18.68 -15.17
C ASP A 412 5.01 17.23 -15.04
N VAL A 413 4.54 16.29 -15.89
CA VAL A 413 4.86 14.86 -15.85
C VAL A 413 5.84 14.49 -16.96
N HIS A 414 7.13 14.40 -16.62
CA HIS A 414 8.23 14.38 -17.58
C HIS A 414 9.07 13.09 -17.55
N PRO A 415 9.49 12.54 -18.71
CA PRO A 415 10.39 11.37 -18.76
C PRO A 415 11.76 11.66 -18.12
N GLY A 416 12.24 10.74 -17.28
CA GLY A 416 13.54 10.84 -16.61
C GLY A 416 13.55 11.61 -15.29
N GLU A 417 12.51 12.40 -14.98
CA GLU A 417 12.33 13.04 -13.68
C GLU A 417 11.68 12.07 -12.67
N PRO A 418 12.35 11.70 -11.56
CA PRO A 418 11.79 10.75 -10.58
C PRO A 418 10.62 11.34 -9.78
N CYS A 419 10.56 12.67 -9.66
CA CYS A 419 9.52 13.39 -8.92
C CYS A 419 8.18 13.48 -9.66
N SER A 420 8.16 13.22 -10.98
CA SER A 420 7.00 13.56 -11.82
C SER A 420 6.42 12.42 -12.66
N ALA A 421 7.19 11.39 -13.05
CA ALA A 421 6.63 10.26 -13.79
C ALA A 421 5.67 9.41 -12.93
N ILE A 422 4.43 9.13 -13.41
CA ILE A 422 3.49 8.22 -12.70
C ILE A 422 4.08 6.82 -12.54
N SER A 423 5.05 6.45 -13.38
CA SER A 423 5.83 5.21 -13.25
C SER A 423 6.65 5.12 -11.94
N THR A 424 7.03 6.22 -11.27
CA THR A 424 7.57 6.11 -9.89
C THR A 424 6.52 5.76 -8.84
N SER A 425 5.23 5.76 -9.20
CA SER A 425 4.13 5.17 -8.43
C SER A 425 3.65 3.80 -8.96
N ARG A 426 4.30 3.19 -9.97
CA ARG A 426 3.95 1.84 -10.46
C ARG A 426 5.14 0.90 -10.72
N TYR A 427 6.26 1.37 -11.25
CA TYR A 427 7.51 0.62 -11.33
C TYR A 427 8.14 0.48 -9.93
N TRP A 428 8.33 1.60 -9.22
CA TRP A 428 8.80 1.58 -7.83
C TRP A 428 7.77 0.96 -6.88
N LEU A 429 6.46 1.22 -7.04
CA LEU A 429 5.46 0.58 -6.18
C LEU A 429 5.10 -0.87 -6.53
N ARG A 430 5.34 -1.40 -7.74
CA ARG A 430 5.33 -2.87 -7.93
C ARG A 430 6.58 -3.54 -7.37
N ALA A 431 7.70 -2.82 -7.27
CA ALA A 431 8.89 -3.30 -6.54
C ALA A 431 8.77 -3.19 -5.00
N LEU A 432 7.98 -2.23 -4.47
CA LEU A 432 7.94 -1.94 -3.02
C LEU A 432 6.59 -2.14 -2.32
N ALA A 433 5.43 -2.12 -2.99
CA ALA A 433 4.13 -2.29 -2.32
C ALA A 433 3.90 -3.71 -1.77
N TYR A 434 4.85 -4.64 -1.96
CA TYR A 434 4.90 -5.91 -1.22
C TYR A 434 5.67 -5.83 0.12
N ARG A 435 6.15 -4.65 0.53
CA ARG A 435 6.77 -4.40 1.84
C ARG A 435 6.06 -3.26 2.59
N SER A 436 5.38 -3.63 3.68
CA SER A 436 4.69 -2.76 4.66
C SER A 436 3.39 -2.06 4.20
N ARG A 437 2.57 -1.67 5.18
CA ARG A 437 1.52 -0.64 5.10
C ARG A 437 1.88 0.46 6.11
N SER A 438 2.79 1.34 5.72
CA SER A 438 2.93 2.69 6.29
C SER A 438 2.94 3.66 5.12
N ALA A 439 2.09 4.68 5.16
CA ALA A 439 1.90 5.58 4.03
C ALA A 439 3.11 6.50 3.81
N TYR A 440 3.24 7.00 2.58
CA TYR A 440 4.16 8.09 2.23
C TYR A 440 3.94 9.27 3.19
N VAL A 441 5.03 9.80 3.73
CA VAL A 441 5.17 11.25 3.89
C VAL A 441 5.73 11.77 2.57
N SER A 442 5.18 12.88 2.08
CA SER A 442 5.73 13.63 0.96
C SER A 442 6.91 14.47 1.42
N ASP A 443 8.12 13.94 1.31
CA ASP A 443 9.30 14.76 1.04
C ASP A 443 9.65 14.57 -0.44
N ASP A 444 9.62 15.66 -1.21
CA ASP A 444 9.85 15.64 -2.66
C ASP A 444 11.34 15.33 -2.96
N PRO A 445 11.66 14.30 -3.77
CA PRO A 445 13.04 13.97 -4.13
C PRO A 445 13.80 15.10 -4.85
N CYS A 446 13.10 16.14 -5.33
CA CYS A 446 13.66 17.21 -6.14
C CYS A 446 14.48 18.28 -5.38
N GLN A 447 14.88 18.07 -4.11
CA GLN A 447 15.82 18.98 -3.40
C GLN A 447 16.99 18.27 -2.65
N ASN A 448 18.08 18.05 -3.39
CA ASN A 448 19.50 18.01 -2.94
C ASN A 448 20.05 16.92 -1.97
N GLN A 449 20.51 15.80 -2.55
CA GLN A 449 21.68 14.96 -2.16
C GLN A 449 21.75 14.33 -0.73
N PRO A 450 22.66 13.36 -0.49
CA PRO A 450 22.59 11.97 -0.96
C PRO A 450 22.39 10.99 0.21
N ALA A 451 21.57 9.94 0.04
CA ALA A 451 21.16 9.06 1.14
C ALA A 451 21.89 7.70 1.19
N ALA A 452 22.37 7.33 2.38
CA ALA A 452 22.62 5.94 2.77
C ALA A 452 21.36 5.35 3.43
N SER A 453 21.20 4.02 3.42
CA SER A 453 19.93 3.37 3.81
C SER A 453 19.91 2.82 5.24
N VAL A 454 18.81 3.10 5.96
CA VAL A 454 18.49 2.58 7.31
C VAL A 454 16.99 2.28 7.35
N ALA A 455 16.58 1.18 8.00
CA ALA A 455 15.18 0.78 8.12
C ALA A 455 14.69 0.87 9.58
N SER A 456 13.52 1.48 9.79
CA SER A 456 12.89 1.66 11.12
C SER A 456 11.62 0.82 11.28
N VAL A 457 11.23 0.52 12.52
CA VAL A 457 10.03 -0.28 12.86
C VAL A 457 9.31 0.31 14.08
N PHE A 458 8.01 0.01 14.22
CA PHE A 458 7.12 0.62 15.21
C PHE A 458 6.32 -0.42 15.99
N LEU A 459 6.38 -0.32 17.33
CA LEU A 459 5.64 -1.16 18.26
C LEU A 459 5.08 -0.31 19.41
N GLY A 460 3.89 0.26 19.19
CA GLY A 460 3.25 1.16 20.16
C GLY A 460 3.94 2.53 20.29
N ARG A 461 3.92 3.12 21.50
CA ARG A 461 4.41 4.48 21.80
C ARG A 461 5.93 4.62 21.91
N ARG A 462 6.69 3.93 21.05
CA ARG A 462 8.16 3.96 21.01
C ARG A 462 8.63 4.00 19.55
N VAL A 463 9.51 4.93 19.23
CA VAL A 463 10.23 4.95 17.94
C VAL A 463 11.42 4.02 18.09
N TYR A 464 11.53 2.98 17.27
CA TYR A 464 12.65 2.05 17.31
C TYR A 464 13.56 2.27 16.10
N VAL A 465 14.73 2.86 16.33
CA VAL A 465 15.83 2.89 15.34
C VAL A 465 16.56 1.56 15.43
N VAL A 466 16.51 0.78 14.35
CA VAL A 466 17.26 -0.47 14.26
C VAL A 466 18.72 -0.14 13.93
N ALA A 467 19.64 -0.47 14.82
CA ALA A 467 21.05 -0.58 14.46
C ALA A 467 21.38 -2.07 14.35
N ASP A 468 21.77 -2.49 13.14
CA ASP A 468 22.17 -3.86 12.85
C ASP A 468 23.70 -3.91 12.82
N ALA A 469 24.32 -4.67 13.73
CA ALA A 469 25.78 -4.72 13.87
C ALA A 469 26.46 -5.65 12.84
N THR A 470 25.68 -6.23 11.91
CA THR A 470 26.08 -7.21 10.88
C THR A 470 27.01 -6.65 9.78
N SER A 471 27.70 -5.53 10.03
CA SER A 471 28.30 -4.65 9.02
C SER A 471 29.84 -4.48 9.16
N MET A 472 30.52 -5.23 10.03
CA MET A 472 31.94 -4.98 10.33
C MET A 472 32.83 -6.24 10.32
N THR A 473 33.11 -6.75 9.12
CA THR A 473 34.10 -7.80 8.86
C THR A 473 35.53 -7.28 8.98
N SER A 474 36.43 -8.08 9.57
CA SER A 474 37.86 -7.77 9.68
C SER A 474 38.63 -7.94 8.36
N THR A 475 39.30 -6.88 7.89
CA THR A 475 40.40 -6.96 6.92
C THR A 475 41.69 -6.46 7.58
N GLY A 476 42.73 -7.28 7.57
CA GLY A 476 43.98 -6.99 8.27
C GLY A 476 44.86 -5.93 7.60
N ALA A 477 45.76 -5.34 8.40
CA ALA A 477 46.93 -4.58 7.94
C ALA A 477 46.68 -3.35 7.03
N ALA A 478 45.83 -2.42 7.49
CA ALA A 478 45.80 -1.03 7.00
C ALA A 478 46.37 -0.04 8.06
N SER A 479 46.59 1.22 7.67
CA SER A 479 47.45 2.15 8.43
C SER A 479 46.79 2.77 9.68
N LYS A 480 47.60 3.31 10.61
CA LYS A 480 47.14 4.06 11.80
C LYS A 480 46.51 5.45 11.49
N LYS A 481 45.90 5.65 10.32
CA LYS A 481 45.15 6.87 9.96
C LYS A 481 43.65 6.64 9.69
N ASP A 482 43.24 5.40 9.43
CA ASP A 482 41.94 5.13 8.80
C ASP A 482 40.81 4.81 9.81
N ALA A 483 41.13 4.81 11.11
CA ALA A 483 40.27 4.41 12.24
C ALA A 483 39.15 5.43 12.62
N ALA A 484 38.61 6.15 11.63
CA ALA A 484 37.56 7.17 11.84
C ALA A 484 36.42 7.13 10.79
N GLY A 485 36.44 6.17 9.85
CA GLY A 485 35.54 6.18 8.69
C GLY A 485 34.26 5.32 8.78
N ASN A 486 34.27 4.21 9.50
CA ASN A 486 33.25 3.16 9.36
C ASN A 486 32.29 3.04 10.54
N LEU A 487 31.11 3.66 10.41
CA LEU A 487 29.87 3.34 11.13
C LEU A 487 28.75 3.32 10.07
N GLY A 488 28.36 2.13 9.60
CA GLY A 488 27.42 1.96 8.49
C GLY A 488 27.98 1.36 7.21
N ALA A 489 29.06 0.56 7.29
CA ALA A 489 29.52 -0.25 6.17
C ALA A 489 28.60 -1.47 5.98
N ALA A 490 27.38 -1.26 5.45
CA ALA A 490 26.53 -2.35 4.99
C ALA A 490 27.33 -3.30 4.08
N PHE A 491 26.99 -4.60 4.06
CA PHE A 491 27.66 -5.62 3.23
C PHE A 491 28.05 -5.01 1.87
N PRO A 492 29.35 -5.00 1.51
CA PRO A 492 29.81 -4.30 0.30
C PRO A 492 28.95 -4.76 -0.87
N HIS A 493 28.46 -3.82 -1.68
CA HIS A 493 27.43 -4.07 -2.69
C HIS A 493 27.93 -4.98 -3.82
N GLN A 494 28.02 -6.28 -3.53
CA GLN A 494 28.41 -7.33 -4.46
C GLN A 494 27.45 -7.30 -5.64
N SER A 495 28.02 -7.12 -6.83
CA SER A 495 27.34 -7.29 -8.09
C SER A 495 26.75 -8.70 -8.20
N LEU A 496 25.80 -8.87 -9.12
CA LEU A 496 25.24 -10.19 -9.41
C LEU A 496 26.32 -11.16 -9.93
N ALA A 497 27.33 -10.64 -10.64
CA ALA A 497 28.48 -11.41 -11.13
C ALA A 497 29.34 -11.94 -9.97
N GLU A 498 29.68 -11.12 -8.97
CA GLU A 498 30.45 -11.57 -7.80
C GLU A 498 29.71 -12.64 -7.00
N LYS A 499 28.38 -12.52 -6.85
CA LYS A 499 27.57 -13.53 -6.15
C LYS A 499 27.55 -14.88 -6.87
N PHE A 500 27.46 -14.88 -8.20
CA PHE A 500 27.55 -16.12 -8.99
C PHE A 500 28.98 -16.66 -9.09
N ALA A 501 30.00 -15.80 -9.10
CA ALA A 501 31.40 -16.23 -9.06
C ALA A 501 31.78 -16.85 -7.70
N GLU A 502 31.29 -16.29 -6.58
CA GLU A 502 31.39 -16.94 -5.27
C GLU A 502 30.64 -18.29 -5.27
N ALA A 503 29.39 -18.35 -5.76
CA ALA A 503 28.63 -19.60 -5.81
C ALA A 503 29.35 -20.70 -6.63
N GLY A 504 29.91 -20.35 -7.80
CA GLY A 504 30.64 -21.26 -8.68
C GLY A 504 31.97 -21.78 -8.12
N ALA A 505 32.47 -21.25 -7.00
CA ALA A 505 33.67 -21.74 -6.34
C ALA A 505 33.43 -22.97 -5.44
N TYR A 506 32.18 -23.30 -5.09
CA TYR A 506 31.85 -24.34 -4.10
C TYR A 506 31.65 -25.75 -4.68
N THR A 507 32.56 -26.18 -5.56
CA THR A 507 32.59 -27.54 -6.13
C THR A 507 32.73 -28.65 -5.06
N GLU A 508 33.21 -28.31 -3.85
CA GLU A 508 33.33 -29.22 -2.71
C GLU A 508 32.00 -29.75 -2.15
N TYR A 509 30.86 -29.17 -2.51
CA TYR A 509 29.54 -29.70 -2.13
C TYR A 509 29.07 -30.81 -3.07
N GLY A 510 29.61 -30.91 -4.29
CA GLY A 510 29.21 -31.90 -5.30
C GLY A 510 28.24 -31.32 -6.34
N GLU A 511 27.46 -32.20 -6.95
CA GLU A 511 26.52 -31.84 -8.02
C GLU A 511 25.25 -31.13 -7.49
N ASP A 512 24.61 -30.37 -8.37
CA ASP A 512 23.33 -29.67 -8.11
C ASP A 512 22.21 -30.69 -7.82
N ASP A 513 21.16 -30.26 -7.12
CA ASP A 513 20.04 -31.14 -6.82
C ASP A 513 19.04 -31.23 -7.98
N VAL A 514 18.42 -32.40 -8.11
CA VAL A 514 17.23 -32.62 -8.93
C VAL A 514 16.05 -32.88 -8.00
N TYR A 515 15.21 -31.86 -7.82
CA TYR A 515 14.04 -31.89 -6.93
C TYR A 515 14.34 -32.30 -5.47
N GLY A 516 15.42 -31.77 -4.90
CA GLY A 516 15.89 -32.09 -3.55
C GLY A 516 16.75 -33.36 -3.44
N VAL A 517 17.13 -33.97 -4.58
CA VAL A 517 18.03 -35.13 -4.66
C VAL A 517 19.35 -34.72 -5.31
N GLY A 518 20.39 -34.57 -4.50
CA GLY A 518 21.75 -34.24 -4.92
C GLY A 518 22.65 -34.00 -3.71
N GLU A 519 23.90 -34.44 -3.79
CA GLU A 519 24.83 -34.37 -2.65
C GLU A 519 25.09 -32.91 -2.21
N GLY A 520 25.08 -31.95 -3.14
CA GLY A 520 25.32 -30.55 -2.81
C GLY A 520 24.29 -29.95 -1.84
N LEU A 521 23.01 -30.24 -2.06
CA LEU A 521 21.95 -29.82 -1.16
C LEU A 521 21.92 -30.67 0.11
N GLN A 522 21.98 -32.00 -0.03
CA GLN A 522 21.83 -32.92 1.09
C GLN A 522 22.99 -32.86 2.08
N ARG A 523 24.21 -32.55 1.62
CA ARG A 523 25.34 -32.24 2.49
C ARG A 523 25.08 -30.98 3.30
N LEU A 524 24.51 -29.92 2.71
CA LEU A 524 24.15 -28.71 3.47
C LEU A 524 23.00 -28.97 4.47
N GLU A 525 21.99 -29.76 4.09
CA GLU A 525 20.93 -30.19 5.02
C GLU A 525 21.52 -30.92 6.24
N ARG A 526 22.47 -31.85 6.03
CA ARG A 526 23.17 -32.57 7.11
C ARG A 526 24.11 -31.68 7.94
N ASP A 527 24.94 -30.87 7.29
CA ASP A 527 25.89 -29.94 7.94
C ASP A 527 25.14 -28.98 8.89
N VAL A 528 24.04 -28.38 8.44
CA VAL A 528 23.26 -27.42 9.22
C VAL A 528 22.43 -28.09 10.32
N ALA A 529 21.86 -29.28 10.07
CA ALA A 529 21.16 -30.04 11.12
C ALA A 529 22.09 -30.47 12.25
N SER A 530 23.28 -30.98 11.91
CA SER A 530 24.33 -31.38 12.84
C SER A 530 24.76 -30.22 13.77
N HIS A 531 25.00 -29.03 13.22
CA HIS A 531 25.34 -27.83 14.00
C HIS A 531 24.28 -27.46 15.04
N TRP A 532 23.00 -27.60 14.69
CA TRP A 532 21.87 -27.29 15.55
C TRP A 532 21.41 -28.48 16.42
N GLY A 533 22.14 -29.60 16.42
CA GLY A 533 21.80 -30.80 17.20
C GLY A 533 20.49 -31.47 16.78
N CYS A 534 20.07 -31.28 15.53
CA CYS A 534 18.84 -31.83 14.96
C CYS A 534 19.15 -33.07 14.12
N GLU A 535 18.20 -34.02 14.04
CA GLU A 535 18.38 -35.27 13.28
C GLU A 535 18.47 -35.01 11.77
N ALA A 536 17.61 -34.12 11.26
CA ALA A 536 17.50 -33.83 9.84
C ALA A 536 17.23 -32.35 9.55
N GLY A 537 17.47 -31.97 8.29
CA GLY A 537 17.14 -30.67 7.74
C GLY A 537 16.41 -30.76 6.40
N LEU A 538 15.68 -29.70 6.05
CA LEU A 538 15.06 -29.51 4.74
C LEU A 538 15.26 -28.07 4.25
N PHE A 539 15.96 -27.91 3.12
CA PHE A 539 16.13 -26.60 2.51
C PHE A 539 14.80 -26.07 1.95
N CYS A 540 14.55 -24.78 2.17
CA CYS A 540 13.37 -24.07 1.69
C CYS A 540 13.80 -22.76 1.05
N VAL A 541 13.24 -22.39 -0.11
CA VAL A 541 13.64 -21.15 -0.82
C VAL A 541 13.33 -19.87 -0.04
N SER A 542 12.37 -19.91 0.90
CA SER A 542 12.06 -18.79 1.81
C SER A 542 11.59 -19.25 3.19
N GLY A 543 11.73 -18.39 4.20
CA GLY A 543 11.25 -18.64 5.57
C GLY A 543 9.73 -18.71 5.71
N VAL A 544 9.00 -17.92 4.90
CA VAL A 544 7.53 -17.95 4.79
C VAL A 544 7.07 -19.36 4.43
N MET A 545 7.66 -19.92 3.37
CA MET A 545 7.37 -21.27 2.93
C MET A 545 7.78 -22.31 3.97
N ALA A 546 8.95 -22.16 4.60
CA ALA A 546 9.42 -23.06 5.66
C ALA A 546 8.39 -23.17 6.81
N GLN A 547 7.99 -22.05 7.41
CA GLN A 547 7.08 -22.07 8.57
C GLN A 547 5.70 -22.62 8.21
N LEU A 548 5.15 -22.28 7.04
CA LEU A 548 3.86 -22.82 6.59
C LEU A 548 3.92 -24.33 6.26
N VAL A 549 5.04 -24.80 5.69
CA VAL A 549 5.30 -26.24 5.48
C VAL A 549 5.37 -26.99 6.82
N ALA A 550 6.07 -26.44 7.82
CA ALA A 550 6.18 -27.03 9.15
C ALA A 550 4.82 -27.14 9.86
N LEU A 551 4.02 -26.06 9.85
CA LEU A 551 2.69 -26.07 10.47
C LEU A 551 1.74 -27.06 9.80
N CYS A 552 1.78 -27.17 8.46
CA CYS A 552 0.97 -28.14 7.73
C CYS A 552 1.37 -29.60 8.02
N ALA A 553 2.68 -29.89 8.15
CA ALA A 553 3.18 -31.20 8.56
C ALA A 553 2.80 -31.57 10.00
N HIS A 554 2.75 -30.59 10.92
CA HIS A 554 2.30 -30.79 12.31
C HIS A 554 0.77 -30.94 12.43
N ARG A 555 -0.02 -30.36 11.52
CA ARG A 555 -1.47 -30.60 11.47
C ARG A 555 -1.79 -32.04 11.04
N GLU A 556 -1.03 -32.60 10.10
CA GLU A 556 -1.20 -34.00 9.68
C GLU A 556 -0.94 -35.02 10.81
N THR A 557 -0.14 -34.69 11.83
CA THR A 557 0.08 -35.56 13.02
C THR A 557 -0.85 -35.28 14.20
N THR A 558 -1.26 -34.02 14.43
CA THR A 558 -2.07 -33.64 15.61
C THR A 558 -3.57 -33.56 15.35
N GLY A 559 -4.00 -33.35 14.09
CA GLY A 559 -5.38 -33.04 13.72
C GLY A 559 -5.88 -31.66 14.15
N ARG A 560 -5.01 -30.79 14.72
CA ARG A 560 -5.39 -29.49 15.30
C ARG A 560 -5.17 -28.33 14.31
N ASN A 561 -5.91 -27.23 14.49
CA ASN A 561 -5.92 -26.11 13.53
C ASN A 561 -5.61 -24.72 14.11
N VAL A 562 -5.56 -24.54 15.44
CA VAL A 562 -5.30 -23.23 16.06
C VAL A 562 -3.80 -23.03 16.29
N VAL A 563 -3.22 -21.99 15.70
CA VAL A 563 -1.83 -21.57 15.97
C VAL A 563 -1.78 -20.35 16.89
N VAL A 564 -0.89 -20.39 17.87
CA VAL A 564 -0.69 -19.34 18.88
C VAL A 564 0.56 -18.51 18.53
N LEU A 565 0.36 -17.22 18.32
CA LEU A 565 1.39 -16.27 17.86
C LEU A 565 1.52 -15.06 18.80
N HIS A 566 2.72 -14.48 18.86
CA HIS A 566 2.86 -13.10 19.33
C HIS A 566 2.17 -12.13 18.37
N SER A 567 1.65 -11.00 18.87
CA SER A 567 0.91 -10.01 18.05
C SER A 567 1.70 -9.40 16.89
N THR A 568 3.03 -9.52 16.91
CA THR A 568 3.94 -9.02 15.87
C THR A 568 4.73 -10.10 15.15
N SER A 569 4.31 -11.37 15.24
CA SER A 569 4.93 -12.47 14.49
C SER A 569 4.99 -12.20 12.99
N HIS A 570 6.06 -12.64 12.33
CA HIS A 570 6.26 -12.53 10.89
C HIS A 570 5.05 -13.06 10.08
N LEU A 571 4.46 -14.19 10.51
CA LEU A 571 3.28 -14.84 9.93
C LEU A 571 2.03 -13.93 9.90
N LEU A 572 1.94 -12.95 10.80
CA LEU A 572 0.88 -11.95 10.83
C LEU A 572 1.26 -10.69 10.05
N LEU A 573 2.40 -10.07 10.37
CA LEU A 573 2.72 -8.73 9.87
C LEU A 573 3.27 -8.71 8.44
N HIS A 574 3.88 -9.80 7.98
CA HIS A 574 4.76 -9.77 6.80
C HIS A 574 4.41 -10.83 5.73
N GLU A 575 3.51 -11.77 6.04
CA GLU A 575 3.17 -12.90 5.16
C GLU A 575 1.79 -12.81 4.49
N ARG A 576 1.15 -11.63 4.53
CA ARG A 576 -0.15 -11.35 3.88
C ARG A 576 -1.25 -12.35 4.28
N ASP A 577 -1.31 -12.67 5.58
CA ASP A 577 -2.23 -13.67 6.16
C ASP A 577 -2.13 -15.08 5.54
N ALA A 578 -1.03 -15.46 4.87
CA ALA A 578 -0.89 -16.77 4.22
C ALA A 578 -1.11 -17.97 5.16
N VAL A 579 -0.80 -17.83 6.45
CA VAL A 579 -1.12 -18.82 7.50
C VAL A 579 -2.64 -19.11 7.59
N LYS A 580 -3.50 -18.12 7.34
CA LYS A 580 -4.95 -18.28 7.23
C LYS A 580 -5.38 -18.61 5.79
N VAL A 581 -4.97 -17.76 4.83
CA VAL A 581 -5.52 -17.75 3.46
C VAL A 581 -5.08 -18.96 2.64
N LEU A 582 -3.83 -19.39 2.76
CA LEU A 582 -3.27 -20.51 2.00
C LEU A 582 -3.35 -21.84 2.77
N CYS A 583 -3.26 -21.79 4.10
CA CYS A 583 -3.17 -23.00 4.92
C CYS A 583 -4.44 -23.31 5.72
N GLY A 584 -5.36 -22.36 5.88
CA GLY A 584 -6.60 -22.52 6.62
C GLY A 584 -6.46 -22.56 8.14
N PHE A 585 -5.35 -22.08 8.73
CA PHE A 585 -5.17 -22.09 10.19
C PHE A 585 -5.92 -20.95 10.89
N ASP A 586 -6.50 -21.28 12.05
CA ASP A 586 -7.04 -20.30 12.97
C ASP A 586 -5.90 -19.67 13.78
N VAL A 587 -5.87 -18.34 13.90
CA VAL A 587 -4.76 -17.65 14.59
C VAL A 587 -5.23 -17.02 15.89
N ARG A 588 -4.64 -17.47 16.99
CA ARG A 588 -4.81 -16.89 18.33
C ARG A 588 -3.60 -16.04 18.68
N VAL A 589 -3.81 -14.76 18.94
CA VAL A 589 -2.77 -13.87 19.48
C VAL A 589 -2.64 -14.10 20.98
N ALA A 590 -1.42 -14.22 21.48
CA ALA A 590 -1.11 -14.38 22.90
C ALA A 590 0.03 -13.46 23.34
N GLY A 591 0.16 -13.32 24.67
CA GLY A 591 1.19 -12.51 25.32
C GLY A 591 0.94 -11.01 25.36
N ASP A 592 1.80 -10.33 26.10
CA ASP A 592 1.89 -8.87 26.15
C ASP A 592 2.77 -8.37 25.00
N ALA A 593 2.18 -7.58 24.09
CA ALA A 593 2.82 -7.03 22.88
C ALA A 593 4.12 -6.24 23.12
N SER A 594 4.47 -5.93 24.37
CA SER A 594 5.71 -5.23 24.76
C SER A 594 6.87 -6.15 25.15
N ARG A 595 6.69 -7.47 25.15
CA ARG A 595 7.72 -8.47 25.50
C ARG A 595 7.53 -9.77 24.70
N PRO A 596 8.60 -10.57 24.45
CA PRO A 596 8.41 -11.88 23.83
C PRO A 596 7.52 -12.78 24.71
N LEU A 597 6.82 -13.71 24.06
CA LEU A 597 6.06 -14.79 24.72
C LEU A 597 6.92 -15.47 25.79
N SER A 598 6.34 -15.75 26.94
CA SER A 598 6.91 -16.55 28.02
C SER A 598 6.05 -17.78 28.31
N ALA A 599 6.52 -18.68 29.17
CA ALA A 599 5.74 -19.79 29.71
C ALA A 599 4.38 -19.34 30.32
N ALA A 600 4.28 -18.12 30.84
CA ALA A 600 3.03 -17.58 31.36
C ALA A 600 1.98 -17.25 30.26
N ASP A 601 2.39 -17.18 29.00
CA ASP A 601 1.52 -16.88 27.85
C ASP A 601 1.17 -18.12 27.01
N VAL A 602 1.70 -19.30 27.36
CA VAL A 602 1.46 -20.56 26.66
C VAL A 602 0.02 -21.00 26.93
N VAL A 603 -0.90 -20.60 26.05
CA VAL A 603 -2.28 -21.07 26.08
C VAL A 603 -2.37 -22.46 25.44
N ALA A 604 -1.95 -23.46 26.21
CA ALA A 604 -2.01 -24.86 25.81
C ALA A 604 -3.38 -25.45 26.14
N ASP A 605 -4.32 -25.38 25.19
CA ASP A 605 -5.58 -26.13 25.22
C ASP A 605 -5.66 -27.13 24.07
N TYR A 606 -6.62 -28.06 24.14
CA TYR A 606 -6.72 -29.19 23.21
C TYR A 606 -7.03 -28.81 21.74
N ALA A 607 -7.41 -27.56 21.45
CA ALA A 607 -7.59 -27.07 20.08
C ALA A 607 -6.29 -26.53 19.46
N VAL A 608 -5.28 -26.22 20.29
CA VAL A 608 -4.02 -25.59 19.86
C VAL A 608 -3.08 -26.62 19.24
N LEU A 609 -2.75 -26.39 17.97
CA LEU A 609 -1.74 -27.09 17.18
C LEU A 609 -0.34 -26.74 17.68
N ALA A 610 0.00 -25.46 17.64
CA ALA A 610 1.36 -24.99 17.88
C ALA A 610 1.41 -23.61 18.54
N VAL A 611 2.40 -23.39 19.39
CA VAL A 611 2.88 -22.08 19.82
C VAL A 611 4.14 -21.76 19.00
N ILE A 612 4.18 -20.59 18.36
CA ILE A 612 5.34 -20.14 17.58
C ILE A 612 6.00 -18.94 18.27
N VAL A 613 7.28 -19.11 18.63
CA VAL A 613 8.10 -18.11 19.32
C VAL A 613 9.17 -17.58 18.35
N GLU A 614 9.39 -16.27 18.32
CA GLU A 614 10.47 -15.66 17.52
C GLU A 614 11.72 -15.48 18.37
N CYS A 615 12.87 -15.98 17.90
CA CYS A 615 14.13 -15.93 18.65
C CYS A 615 15.32 -15.49 17.78
N PRO A 616 15.98 -14.35 18.09
CA PRO A 616 15.56 -13.30 19.02
C PRO A 616 14.38 -12.52 18.42
N HIS A 617 13.49 -11.97 19.26
CA HIS A 617 12.28 -11.31 18.78
C HIS A 617 12.62 -9.94 18.19
N ARG A 618 12.70 -9.83 16.86
CA ARG A 618 13.21 -8.66 16.15
C ARG A 618 12.35 -7.43 16.38
N GLU A 619 11.03 -7.56 16.31
CA GLU A 619 10.12 -6.41 16.48
C GLU A 619 10.30 -5.76 17.87
N LEU A 620 10.68 -6.57 18.86
CA LEU A 620 11.03 -6.18 20.22
C LEU A 620 12.53 -5.92 20.41
N GLY A 621 13.23 -5.60 19.33
CA GLY A 621 14.63 -5.16 19.34
C GLY A 621 15.66 -6.26 19.46
N GLY A 622 15.32 -7.50 19.12
CA GLY A 622 16.20 -8.63 19.34
C GLY A 622 16.18 -9.11 20.80
N ALA A 623 15.04 -8.93 21.48
CA ALA A 623 14.82 -9.43 22.82
C ALA A 623 14.74 -10.97 22.83
N ALA A 624 15.53 -11.59 23.71
CA ALA A 624 15.60 -13.03 23.93
C ALA A 624 14.72 -13.47 25.12
N ARG A 625 14.56 -14.79 25.31
CA ARG A 625 14.04 -15.40 26.54
C ARG A 625 15.16 -16.15 27.27
N SER A 626 14.92 -16.61 28.49
CA SER A 626 15.90 -17.43 29.21
C SER A 626 15.75 -18.92 28.86
N LEU A 627 16.82 -19.68 29.03
CA LEU A 627 16.79 -21.15 28.87
C LEU A 627 15.74 -21.81 29.77
N ALA A 628 15.54 -21.26 30.97
CA ALA A 628 14.52 -21.73 31.91
C ALA A 628 13.08 -21.44 31.44
N ASP A 629 12.85 -20.31 30.77
CA ASP A 629 11.54 -19.95 30.21
C ASP A 629 11.22 -20.84 28.99
N PHE A 630 12.18 -21.09 28.10
CA PHE A 630 12.01 -22.07 27.01
C PHE A 630 11.76 -23.49 27.54
N LYS A 631 12.45 -23.91 28.60
CA LYS A 631 12.21 -25.21 29.26
C LYS A 631 10.80 -25.30 29.84
N ALA A 632 10.32 -24.24 30.50
CA ALA A 632 8.96 -24.18 31.04
C ALA A 632 7.89 -24.19 29.93
N MET A 633 8.09 -23.42 28.84
CA MET A 633 7.23 -23.51 27.65
C MET A 633 7.16 -24.93 27.08
N ARG A 634 8.32 -25.61 27.00
CA ARG A 634 8.42 -26.97 26.47
C ARG A 634 7.60 -27.95 27.33
N GLU A 635 7.78 -27.93 28.65
CA GLU A 635 7.04 -28.78 29.59
C GLU A 635 5.52 -28.53 29.55
N GLN A 636 5.09 -27.27 29.39
CA GLN A 636 3.68 -26.91 29.22
C GLN A 636 3.10 -27.38 27.88
N CYS A 637 3.85 -27.23 26.79
CA CYS A 637 3.43 -27.68 25.47
C CYS A 637 3.32 -29.22 25.41
N GLU A 638 4.32 -29.94 25.92
CA GLU A 638 4.33 -31.41 25.97
C GLU A 638 3.14 -31.97 26.77
N SER A 639 2.86 -31.42 27.95
CA SER A 639 1.76 -31.88 28.81
C SER A 639 0.36 -31.75 28.19
N HIS A 640 0.21 -30.99 27.10
CA HIS A 640 -1.04 -30.83 26.35
C HIS A 640 -0.96 -31.35 24.90
N GLY A 641 0.16 -31.96 24.50
CA GLY A 641 0.41 -32.39 23.12
C GLY A 641 0.44 -31.24 22.10
N VAL A 642 0.85 -30.05 22.54
CA VAL A 642 1.02 -28.85 21.70
C VAL A 642 2.45 -28.81 21.15
N ILE A 643 2.61 -28.37 19.90
CA ILE A 643 3.92 -28.19 19.27
C ILE A 643 4.53 -26.84 19.70
N LEU A 644 5.80 -26.82 20.12
CA LEU A 644 6.56 -25.59 20.31
C LEU A 644 7.52 -25.41 19.13
N HIS A 645 7.27 -24.40 18.28
CA HIS A 645 8.08 -24.06 17.11
C HIS A 645 8.82 -22.73 17.31
N VAL A 646 10.01 -22.59 16.73
CA VAL A 646 10.77 -21.33 16.74
C VAL A 646 10.95 -20.76 15.33
N ASP A 647 10.52 -19.51 15.14
CA ASP A 647 11.02 -18.62 14.10
C ASP A 647 12.42 -18.17 14.52
N GLY A 648 13.41 -18.96 14.08
CA GLY A 648 14.84 -18.69 14.27
C GLY A 648 15.43 -17.91 13.09
N ALA A 649 14.66 -17.02 12.45
CA ALA A 649 15.16 -16.22 11.32
C ALA A 649 16.48 -15.49 11.63
N ARG A 650 16.74 -15.17 12.90
CA ARG A 650 17.98 -14.56 13.41
C ARG A 650 18.64 -15.38 14.53
N LEU A 651 18.46 -16.70 14.55
CA LEU A 651 18.96 -17.54 15.63
C LEU A 651 20.49 -17.53 15.73
N TRP A 652 21.18 -17.39 14.59
CA TRP A 652 22.64 -17.18 14.54
C TRP A 652 23.06 -15.88 15.23
N GLU A 653 22.34 -14.79 14.99
CA GLU A 653 22.57 -13.50 15.63
C GLU A 653 22.35 -13.55 17.16
N ALA A 654 21.60 -14.53 17.69
CA ALA A 654 21.42 -14.73 19.13
C ALA A 654 22.26 -15.86 19.74
N SER A 655 22.94 -16.72 18.96
CA SER A 655 23.78 -17.77 19.56
C SER A 655 24.89 -17.24 20.48
N PRO A 656 25.51 -16.06 20.27
CA PRO A 656 26.48 -15.49 21.22
C PRO A 656 25.90 -15.14 22.60
N TYR A 657 24.58 -14.96 22.70
CA TYR A 657 23.87 -14.69 23.97
C TYR A 657 23.51 -15.98 24.71
N TYR A 658 23.49 -17.13 24.03
CA TYR A 658 23.17 -18.42 24.61
C TYR A 658 24.41 -19.31 24.69
N GLU A 659 24.96 -19.49 25.89
CA GLU A 659 26.12 -20.38 26.17
C GLU A 659 25.90 -21.86 25.79
N THR A 660 24.68 -22.24 25.40
CA THR A 660 24.31 -23.56 24.90
C THR A 660 23.18 -23.47 23.87
N SER A 661 22.99 -24.50 23.04
CA SER A 661 21.95 -24.45 22.01
C SER A 661 20.55 -24.51 22.61
N ILE A 662 19.68 -23.59 22.18
CA ILE A 662 18.26 -23.57 22.59
C ILE A 662 17.39 -24.54 21.79
N THR A 663 17.92 -25.13 20.71
CA THR A 663 17.15 -25.97 19.76
C THR A 663 16.48 -27.17 20.42
N VAL A 664 17.09 -27.71 21.48
CA VAL A 664 16.58 -28.83 22.29
C VAL A 664 15.21 -28.57 22.93
N PHE A 665 14.75 -27.33 23.02
CA PHE A 665 13.44 -26.99 23.57
C PHE A 665 12.31 -26.99 22.52
N PHE A 666 12.60 -27.16 21.23
CA PHE A 666 11.63 -26.98 20.14
C PHE A 666 11.34 -28.29 19.40
N ASN A 667 10.09 -28.51 18.98
CA ASN A 667 9.70 -29.65 18.13
C ASN A 667 10.18 -29.49 16.68
N SER A 668 10.29 -28.25 16.22
CA SER A 668 10.84 -27.89 14.92
C SER A 668 11.38 -26.47 14.96
N ILE A 669 12.36 -26.18 14.11
CA ILE A 669 13.06 -24.90 14.03
C ILE A 669 13.07 -24.43 12.57
N TYR A 670 12.90 -23.14 12.33
CA TYR A 670 13.26 -22.47 11.07
C TYR A 670 14.52 -21.64 11.32
N VAL A 671 15.56 -21.75 10.48
CA VAL A 671 16.68 -20.79 10.41
C VAL A 671 16.84 -20.20 9.01
N SER A 672 17.32 -18.95 8.92
CA SER A 672 17.43 -18.20 7.68
C SER A 672 18.88 -18.03 7.22
N PHE A 673 19.14 -18.03 5.91
CA PHE A 673 20.48 -17.79 5.35
C PHE A 673 20.70 -16.35 4.85
N TYR A 674 19.64 -15.61 4.52
CA TYR A 674 19.73 -14.25 3.95
C TYR A 674 19.68 -13.09 4.98
N LYS A 675 19.73 -13.37 6.30
CA LYS A 675 19.80 -12.33 7.35
C LYS A 675 21.27 -11.97 7.64
N GLY A 676 21.74 -12.05 8.89
CA GLY A 676 23.14 -11.75 9.26
C GLY A 676 24.19 -12.61 8.55
N LEU A 677 23.80 -13.77 8.00
CA LEU A 677 24.62 -14.62 7.13
C LEU A 677 24.78 -14.09 5.69
N GLY A 678 23.85 -13.26 5.18
CA GLY A 678 23.99 -12.53 3.92
C GLY A 678 23.85 -13.32 2.60
N ALA A 679 23.24 -14.51 2.60
CA ALA A 679 22.96 -15.28 1.38
C ALA A 679 21.92 -14.61 0.47
N SER A 680 21.83 -15.03 -0.80
CA SER A 680 20.89 -14.43 -1.77
C SER A 680 19.41 -14.74 -1.47
N ALA A 681 19.13 -15.90 -0.89
CA ALA A 681 17.81 -16.38 -0.48
C ALA A 681 17.97 -17.47 0.60
N GLY A 682 16.93 -18.30 0.80
CA GLY A 682 17.08 -19.57 1.50
C GLY A 682 16.77 -19.55 3.00
N ALA A 683 16.26 -20.70 3.44
CA ALA A 683 15.88 -21.09 4.78
C ALA A 683 16.15 -22.59 4.97
N MET A 684 16.24 -23.03 6.21
CA MET A 684 16.30 -24.44 6.58
C MET A 684 15.22 -24.72 7.63
N LEU A 685 14.41 -25.75 7.40
CA LEU A 685 13.64 -26.41 8.45
C LEU A 685 14.50 -27.47 9.12
N LEU A 686 14.41 -27.58 10.43
CA LEU A 686 15.19 -28.50 11.26
C LEU A 686 14.29 -29.18 12.28
N GLY A 687 14.58 -30.44 12.60
CA GLY A 687 13.87 -31.22 13.60
C GLY A 687 14.16 -32.72 13.51
N PRO A 688 13.27 -33.57 14.04
CA PRO A 688 13.33 -35.02 13.84
C PRO A 688 13.20 -35.43 12.37
N ASP A 689 13.76 -36.57 12.00
CA ASP A 689 13.73 -37.07 10.61
C ASP A 689 12.31 -37.33 10.11
N ASP A 690 11.43 -37.87 10.96
CA ASP A 690 10.04 -38.17 10.61
C ASP A 690 9.21 -36.90 10.31
N PHE A 691 9.48 -35.82 11.02
CA PHE A 691 8.93 -34.48 10.78
C PHE A 691 9.47 -33.88 9.48
N VAL A 692 10.78 -33.99 9.24
CA VAL A 692 11.41 -33.52 8.01
C VAL A 692 10.89 -34.29 6.78
N ALA A 693 10.68 -35.60 6.91
CA ALA A 693 10.06 -36.43 5.89
C ALA A 693 8.62 -35.98 5.57
N ARG A 694 7.80 -35.67 6.58
CA ARG A 694 6.46 -35.08 6.38
C ARG A 694 6.50 -33.71 5.71
N CYS A 695 7.53 -32.90 5.94
CA CYS A 695 7.69 -31.60 5.30
C CYS A 695 7.98 -31.67 3.79
N ARG A 696 8.64 -32.73 3.28
CA ARG A 696 9.03 -32.82 1.85
C ARG A 696 7.83 -32.84 0.88
N PRO A 697 6.73 -33.59 1.11
CA PRO A 697 5.50 -33.47 0.34
C PRO A 697 4.87 -32.08 0.36
N TRP A 698 4.85 -31.40 1.50
CA TRP A 698 4.34 -30.03 1.61
C TRP A 698 5.22 -29.04 0.83
N LEU A 699 6.54 -29.14 0.91
CA LEU A 699 7.45 -28.31 0.11
C LEU A 699 7.17 -28.45 -1.40
N ARG A 700 6.77 -29.65 -1.87
CA ARG A 700 6.31 -29.84 -3.26
C ARG A 700 4.93 -29.23 -3.52
N ARG A 701 3.95 -29.40 -2.61
CA ARG A 701 2.60 -28.78 -2.70
C ARG A 701 2.67 -27.24 -2.78
N PHE A 702 3.60 -26.62 -2.05
CA PHE A 702 3.85 -25.17 -2.07
C PHE A 702 4.70 -24.68 -3.25
N GLY A 703 5.11 -25.56 -4.18
CA GLY A 703 5.98 -25.20 -5.32
C GLY A 703 7.43 -24.87 -4.94
N GLY A 704 7.85 -25.17 -3.70
CA GLY A 704 9.19 -24.90 -3.19
C GLY A 704 10.26 -25.93 -3.56
N ASN A 705 9.84 -27.16 -3.85
CA ASN A 705 10.72 -28.18 -4.40
C ASN A 705 10.87 -27.92 -5.91
N LEU A 706 11.78 -26.98 -6.25
CA LEU A 706 12.18 -26.59 -7.60
C LEU A 706 13.01 -27.68 -8.28
N HIS A 707 13.26 -27.56 -9.60
CA HIS A 707 14.16 -28.49 -10.29
C HIS A 707 15.55 -28.52 -9.66
N ALA A 708 16.13 -27.35 -9.38
CA ALA A 708 17.41 -27.18 -8.73
C ALA A 708 17.31 -26.05 -7.70
N THR A 709 17.93 -26.24 -6.54
CA THR A 709 17.90 -25.30 -5.41
C THR A 709 19.29 -25.00 -4.85
N ALA A 710 20.30 -25.85 -5.11
CA ALA A 710 21.66 -25.66 -4.62
C ALA A 710 22.26 -24.28 -4.96
N PRO A 711 22.00 -23.62 -6.11
CA PRO A 711 22.47 -22.25 -6.35
C PRO A 711 21.97 -21.21 -5.31
N TYR A 712 20.76 -21.37 -4.77
CA TYR A 712 20.24 -20.50 -3.71
C TYR A 712 20.84 -20.84 -2.33
N ALA A 713 21.13 -22.12 -2.10
CA ALA A 713 21.67 -22.64 -0.85
C ALA A 713 23.18 -22.38 -0.71
N LEU A 714 23.93 -22.65 -1.78
CA LEU A 714 25.39 -22.56 -1.87
C LEU A 714 25.89 -21.14 -2.17
N SER A 715 25.03 -20.25 -2.68
CA SER A 715 25.32 -18.81 -2.88
C SER A 715 25.99 -18.13 -1.68
N ARG A 716 25.82 -18.67 -0.47
CA ARG A 716 26.67 -18.33 0.68
C ARG A 716 26.75 -19.48 1.68
N ALA A 717 27.08 -20.69 1.23
CA ALA A 717 27.43 -21.80 2.13
C ALA A 717 28.64 -21.44 3.04
N ARG A 718 29.50 -20.53 2.55
CA ARG A 718 30.50 -19.78 3.33
C ARG A 718 29.95 -19.15 4.61
N GLY A 719 28.69 -18.72 4.58
CA GLY A 719 27.91 -18.20 5.70
C GLY A 719 27.91 -19.17 6.88
N PHE A 720 27.50 -20.41 6.63
CA PHE A 720 27.43 -21.44 7.68
C PHE A 720 28.80 -21.73 8.32
N ARG A 721 29.89 -21.78 7.53
CA ARG A 721 31.21 -22.22 8.02
C ARG A 721 32.14 -21.12 8.55
N LEU A 722 31.94 -19.85 8.20
CA LEU A 722 32.82 -18.75 8.68
C LEU A 722 32.21 -17.89 9.80
N TYR A 723 30.90 -17.95 10.04
CA TYR A 723 30.22 -16.89 10.78
C TYR A 723 29.95 -17.18 12.25
N LYS A 724 30.33 -18.35 12.80
CA LYS A 724 30.26 -18.57 14.26
C LYS A 724 31.04 -17.47 14.98
N ASP A 725 32.32 -17.38 14.65
CA ASP A 725 33.24 -16.40 15.23
C ASP A 725 32.78 -14.97 14.89
N ASP A 726 32.28 -14.71 13.67
CA ASP A 726 31.77 -13.39 13.25
C ASP A 726 30.53 -12.93 14.06
N PHE A 727 29.62 -13.84 14.46
CA PHE A 727 28.50 -13.46 15.33
C PHE A 727 28.95 -13.15 16.75
N ASP A 728 29.88 -13.92 17.31
CA ASP A 728 30.51 -13.61 18.61
C ASP A 728 31.21 -12.23 18.55
N ASP A 729 31.97 -11.97 17.48
CA ASP A 729 32.67 -10.71 17.21
C ASP A 729 31.69 -9.52 17.03
N ARG A 730 30.56 -9.71 16.34
CA ARG A 730 29.50 -8.70 16.18
C ARG A 730 28.76 -8.42 17.49
N PHE A 731 28.52 -9.45 18.30
CA PHE A 731 27.89 -9.30 19.61
C PHE A 731 28.82 -8.55 20.58
N ALA A 732 30.13 -8.86 20.58
CA ALA A 732 31.14 -8.11 21.32
C ALA A 732 31.16 -6.63 20.90
N LYS A 733 31.27 -6.35 19.58
CA LYS A 733 31.24 -4.97 19.04
C LYS A 733 29.97 -4.20 19.42
N LEU A 734 28.80 -4.86 19.46
CA LEU A 734 27.55 -4.24 19.88
C LEU A 734 27.54 -3.91 21.38
N ASN A 735 28.09 -4.79 22.22
CA ASN A 735 28.28 -4.52 23.64
C ASN A 735 29.28 -3.37 23.88
N ASP A 736 30.39 -3.31 23.14
CA ASP A 736 31.33 -2.17 23.17
C ASP A 736 30.64 -0.84 22.81
N ILE A 737 29.81 -0.83 21.76
CA ILE A 737 29.02 0.35 21.35
C ILE A 737 28.05 0.76 22.48
N VAL A 738 27.32 -0.18 23.06
CA VAL A 738 26.38 0.09 24.17
C VAL A 738 27.12 0.62 25.40
N GLN A 739 28.28 0.04 25.73
CA GLN A 739 29.11 0.48 26.84
C GLN A 739 29.68 1.90 26.61
N ALA A 740 30.19 2.19 25.42
CA ALA A 740 30.64 3.54 25.06
C ALA A 740 29.52 4.59 25.16
N LEU A 741 28.28 4.22 24.80
CA LEU A 741 27.10 5.09 24.96
C LEU A 741 26.67 5.28 26.43
N ARG A 742 26.92 4.30 27.31
CA ARG A 742 26.74 4.42 28.77
C ARG A 742 27.79 5.32 29.40
N GLU A 743 29.05 5.16 29.01
CA GLU A 743 30.16 6.01 29.47
C GLU A 743 30.00 7.47 29.01
N ALA A 744 29.56 7.68 27.76
CA ALA A 744 29.14 8.98 27.24
C ALA A 744 27.84 9.51 27.90
N ARG A 745 27.19 8.72 28.77
CA ARG A 745 25.95 9.03 29.50
C ARG A 745 24.77 9.41 28.59
N LEU A 746 24.75 8.86 27.37
CA LEU A 746 23.71 9.07 26.36
C LEU A 746 22.51 8.15 26.57
N VAL A 747 22.74 6.92 27.03
CA VAL A 747 21.70 5.94 27.40
C VAL A 747 21.58 5.77 28.91
N GLY A 748 20.42 5.26 29.37
CA GLY A 748 20.14 4.90 30.76
C GLY A 748 18.91 5.61 31.36
N SER A 749 18.70 5.42 32.66
CA SER A 749 17.54 6.02 33.35
C SER A 749 17.56 7.56 33.27
N GLY A 750 16.40 8.15 32.95
CA GLY A 750 16.24 9.60 32.75
C GLY A 750 16.86 10.17 31.46
N LYS A 751 17.35 9.34 30.52
CA LYS A 751 17.99 9.82 29.28
C LYS A 751 17.03 9.89 28.08
N ARG A 752 17.43 10.70 27.08
CA ARG A 752 16.75 10.81 25.77
C ARG A 752 16.96 9.59 24.86
N LEU A 753 17.92 8.73 25.16
CA LEU A 753 18.12 7.47 24.44
C LEU A 753 17.95 6.32 25.43
N SER A 754 17.19 5.31 25.04
CA SER A 754 17.01 4.07 25.80
C SER A 754 17.14 2.88 24.86
N LEU A 755 17.55 1.74 25.39
CA LEU A 755 17.75 0.52 24.63
C LEU A 755 16.56 -0.41 24.84
N VAL A 756 16.19 -1.16 23.80
CA VAL A 756 15.26 -2.29 23.90
C VAL A 756 15.87 -3.47 23.12
N PRO A 757 16.17 -4.62 23.77
CA PRO A 757 16.28 -4.81 25.23
C PRO A 757 17.30 -3.84 25.90
N GLU A 758 17.31 -3.74 27.23
CA GLU A 758 18.17 -2.77 27.95
C GLU A 758 19.67 -3.14 27.89
N GLU A 759 19.96 -4.44 27.86
CA GLU A 759 21.24 -5.05 27.50
C GLU A 759 21.09 -5.73 26.13
N PRO A 760 22.13 -5.80 25.27
CA PRO A 760 22.11 -6.63 24.07
C PRO A 760 21.82 -8.11 24.39
N GLN A 761 20.89 -8.71 23.65
CA GLN A 761 20.54 -10.15 23.75
C GLN A 761 20.69 -10.90 22.42
N SER A 762 21.26 -10.22 21.43
CA SER A 762 21.67 -10.73 20.12
C SER A 762 22.57 -9.67 19.47
N ALA A 763 23.13 -9.94 18.29
CA ALA A 763 23.90 -9.00 17.47
C ALA A 763 23.07 -7.84 16.84
N MET A 764 21.82 -7.64 17.31
CA MET A 764 20.97 -6.49 16.98
C MET A 764 20.37 -5.87 18.26
N ILE A 765 20.07 -4.57 18.23
CA ILE A 765 19.34 -3.88 19.30
C ILE A 765 18.48 -2.76 18.72
N HIS A 766 17.37 -2.41 19.38
CA HIS A 766 16.64 -1.18 19.06
C HIS A 766 17.04 -0.01 19.95
N PHE A 767 17.39 1.09 19.30
CA PHE A 767 17.61 2.39 19.92
C PHE A 767 16.29 3.17 19.97
N VAL A 768 15.74 3.32 21.17
CA VAL A 768 14.47 4.03 21.43
C VAL A 768 14.74 5.43 21.93
N VAL A 769 14.46 6.42 21.08
CA VAL A 769 14.56 7.84 21.41
C VAL A 769 13.35 8.25 22.27
N ARG A 770 13.62 8.67 23.50
CA ARG A 770 12.65 9.29 24.43
C ARG A 770 12.70 10.81 24.22
N GLU A 771 11.72 11.34 23.50
CA GLU A 771 11.50 12.79 23.48
C GLU A 771 11.06 13.31 24.87
N SER A 772 11.35 14.59 25.10
CA SER A 772 11.03 15.36 26.33
C SER A 772 9.98 16.44 26.01
N ARG A 773 9.87 17.55 26.77
CA ARG A 773 8.81 18.58 26.57
C ARG A 773 9.19 20.08 26.36
N ARG A 774 10.38 20.45 25.82
CA ARG A 774 10.70 21.75 25.13
C ARG A 774 10.78 21.87 23.55
N ALA A 775 11.87 22.14 22.81
CA ALA A 775 13.00 21.33 22.27
C ALA A 775 12.81 20.23 21.14
N ARG A 776 11.79 20.31 20.25
CA ARG A 776 11.96 20.34 18.76
C ARG A 776 11.65 21.80 18.33
N LEU A 777 11.90 22.72 19.26
CA LEU A 777 12.44 24.05 18.99
C LEU A 777 13.94 23.82 18.79
#